data_AF-A0A3G9DPV2-F1
#
_entry.id   AF-A0A3G9DPV2-F1
#
_cell.length_a   1.000
_cell.length_b   1.000
_cell.length_c   1.000
_cell.angle_alpha   90.00
_cell.angle_beta   90.00
_cell.angle_gamma   90.00
#
_symmetry.space_group_name_H-M   'P 1'
#
loop_
_entity.id
_entity.type
_entity.pdbx_description
1 polymer ?
#
loop_
_entity_poly.entity_id
_entity_poly.type
_entity_poly.pdbx_seq_one_letter_code
_entity_poly.pdbx_strand_id
1 'polypeptide(L)'
;MTRLFKILALIVGVFFISCTDDEHIWIKPELPQDTDVTLLDMWASEVSFQVQSNGEWTIETQGDWFYVFPTSGSGNVAVQICVLENDTQERQTGKVTLISTTDPSAVQTFEIGQKCADDYGVTGILDDQPSIKKYAVGYGYNTLSEYASPNSVTKQIVRWSEMDAEGLIQFNASSARFYERTVNGSSLEELAENLSAAVSFKGKYCGFKGEVGATFNTGSTSSEFNEYAISYIEYKVTDISLITDIANIRENWLTDAAKKAIDGEIEDFRGTEGVKRLLREYGTHLITKADLGGRLRYNLTVDVSKVTGYYDINAYMKASYSNAFVNSEASLDKDIKESYEKNKEQTTLSFTAIGGDSAPLTKISDKSAIDNWKQSVAGYDKVETNKTALIGFGSDMEGLIPLYELASDPQRQKDIKAVMDGDGFVTIEYEDKNNYQIEIPTFSEEVNATLVKDIKDSNNRVVATVCNEFIPEINPEKRVNVIYPMASGKILMHAGFFPGYEGRRPARISWNGSNLKIVDYDNLEEKEYKNIYIGGATARTKLNEDQTPKETTIHDSYLNAVHYTQSYYNYPLVKIFGDIWTREDYKANKFGNGNSMVWKENLQLVKDIYGYYGNFQFNTQACNYGTSLWYKRSVVTDKGFAPSGWAVPSSTHYKEIQAMLTKYNLNLGLSVRSKAGSPGHSPLGFEAPTTDKDGWLIISNFHGTINMDVRVNGTGTENMYWTNDGYYMKVNDSGYAVEKIENHVGYNDPNYFMSVRLIKKN
;
A
#
# COMPACT_ATOMS: atom_id res chain seq x y z
N MET A 1 -19.67 49.50 107.51
CA MET A 1 -19.99 48.35 108.39
C MET A 1 -19.13 47.18 107.89
N THR A 2 -18.13 46.65 108.63
CA THR A 2 -18.21 45.79 109.84
C THR A 2 -19.02 44.52 109.60
N ARG A 3 -18.58 43.29 109.92
CA ARG A 3 -17.34 42.67 110.49
C ARG A 3 -17.43 41.16 110.09
N LEU A 4 -16.50 40.21 110.31
CA LEU A 4 -15.39 40.06 111.27
C LEU A 4 -14.31 39.08 110.71
N PHE A 5 -13.11 39.14 111.27
CA PHE A 5 -11.99 38.18 111.15
C PHE A 5 -12.33 36.70 111.41
N LYS A 6 -11.56 35.80 110.77
CA LYS A 6 -10.56 34.98 111.48
C LYS A 6 -9.38 34.61 110.58
N ILE A 7 -8.17 34.64 111.13
CA ILE A 7 -6.89 34.28 110.48
C ILE A 7 -6.30 33.10 111.24
N LEU A 8 -5.69 32.15 110.52
CA LEU A 8 -4.63 31.30 111.04
C LEU A 8 -3.60 31.03 109.93
N ALA A 9 -2.32 31.21 110.22
CA ALA A 9 -1.20 30.67 109.42
C ALA A 9 -0.85 29.25 109.95
N LEU A 10 0.06 28.43 109.40
CA LEU A 10 1.16 28.52 108.41
C LEU A 10 1.14 27.15 107.66
N ILE A 11 1.90 26.77 106.61
CA ILE A 11 3.23 27.13 106.08
C ILE A 11 3.19 27.07 104.53
N VAL A 12 4.25 27.56 103.87
CA VAL A 12 4.50 27.48 102.41
C VAL A 12 4.54 26.03 101.89
N GLY A 13 3.99 25.81 100.69
CA GLY A 13 4.06 24.53 99.97
C GLY A 13 3.58 24.63 98.52
N VAL A 14 4.14 25.54 97.71
CA VAL A 14 3.75 25.72 96.30
C VAL A 14 4.33 24.60 95.44
N PHE A 15 3.59 23.51 95.30
CA PHE A 15 3.76 22.60 94.18
C PHE A 15 3.03 23.16 92.96
N PHE A 16 3.79 23.62 91.96
CA PHE A 16 3.28 23.70 90.59
C PHE A 16 3.13 22.27 90.07
N ILE A 17 1.97 21.65 90.31
CA ILE A 17 1.55 20.51 89.51
C ILE A 17 1.15 21.08 88.16
N SER A 18 2.08 20.99 87.20
CA SER A 18 1.74 21.14 85.79
C SER A 18 0.90 19.93 85.41
N CYS A 19 -0.42 20.10 85.29
CA CYS A 19 -1.17 19.24 84.38
C CYS A 19 -0.71 19.61 82.97
N THR A 20 0.25 18.83 82.45
CA THR A 20 0.24 18.56 81.02
C THR A 20 -1.00 17.73 80.77
N ASP A 21 -2.02 18.35 80.17
CA ASP A 21 -3.04 17.57 79.48
C ASP A 21 -2.30 16.92 78.31
N ASP A 22 -1.97 15.63 78.44
CA ASP A 22 -1.32 14.87 77.39
C ASP A 22 -2.32 14.72 76.22
N GLU A 23 -2.26 15.63 75.26
CA GLU A 23 -3.06 15.55 74.03
C GLU A 23 -2.71 14.26 73.30
N HIS A 24 -3.54 13.24 73.48
CA HIS A 24 -3.41 11.96 72.77
C HIS A 24 -3.33 12.23 71.26
N ILE A 25 -2.37 11.57 70.60
CA ILE A 25 -2.20 11.68 69.16
C ILE A 25 -3.42 11.05 68.48
N TRP A 26 -4.06 11.80 67.60
CA TRP A 26 -5.23 11.33 66.85
C TRP A 26 -5.13 11.75 65.39
N ILE A 27 -5.66 10.90 64.53
CA ILE A 27 -5.82 11.14 63.09
C ILE A 27 -7.15 10.56 62.63
N LYS A 28 -7.81 11.20 61.65
CA LYS A 28 -9.00 10.69 60.97
C LYS A 28 -9.20 11.35 59.60
N PRO A 29 -9.76 10.63 58.62
CA PRO A 29 -10.27 11.23 57.40
C PRO A 29 -11.64 11.89 57.65
N GLU A 30 -11.89 13.02 57.00
CA GLU A 30 -13.20 13.63 56.80
C GLU A 30 -13.49 13.61 55.30
N LEU A 31 -14.34 12.66 54.90
CA LEU A 31 -14.71 12.38 53.52
C LEU A 31 -15.77 13.39 53.02
N PRO A 32 -15.82 13.66 51.69
CA PRO A 32 -16.83 14.54 51.11
C PRO A 32 -18.26 14.00 51.33
N GLN A 33 -19.23 14.89 51.60
CA GLN A 33 -20.61 14.49 51.86
C GLN A 33 -21.41 14.18 50.59
N ASP A 34 -21.04 14.81 49.47
CA ASP A 34 -21.76 14.71 48.19
C ASP A 34 -21.19 13.65 47.23
N THR A 35 -20.15 12.89 47.64
CA THR A 35 -19.44 11.91 46.81
C THR A 35 -19.22 10.58 47.55
N ASP A 36 -19.81 9.50 47.04
CA ASP A 36 -19.58 8.15 47.57
C ASP A 36 -18.23 7.58 47.07
N VAL A 37 -17.19 7.73 47.89
CA VAL A 37 -15.85 7.18 47.60
C VAL A 37 -15.81 5.66 47.47
N THR A 38 -16.84 4.93 47.92
CA THR A 38 -16.89 3.47 47.82
C THR A 38 -17.38 2.97 46.45
N LEU A 39 -17.94 3.85 45.61
CA LEU A 39 -18.41 3.51 44.26
C LEU A 39 -18.33 4.70 43.28
N LEU A 40 -17.10 5.18 43.05
CA LEU A 40 -16.76 6.21 42.07
C LEU A 40 -16.98 5.74 40.62
N ASP A 41 -17.04 6.69 39.69
CA ASP A 41 -17.26 6.41 38.27
C ASP A 41 -16.02 5.82 37.58
N MET A 42 -16.21 5.11 36.46
CA MET A 42 -15.12 4.46 35.72
C MET A 42 -14.11 5.45 35.11
N TRP A 43 -14.45 6.73 35.06
CA TRP A 43 -13.64 7.78 34.44
C TRP A 43 -12.57 8.29 35.40
N ALA A 44 -11.43 8.73 34.85
CA ALA A 44 -10.39 9.40 35.63
C ALA A 44 -10.98 10.64 36.32
N SER A 45 -10.75 10.77 37.63
CA SER A 45 -11.45 11.75 38.47
C SER A 45 -10.69 12.08 39.76
N GLU A 46 -11.01 13.23 40.34
CA GLU A 46 -10.33 13.80 41.50
C GLU A 46 -11.32 14.01 42.65
N VAL A 47 -10.99 13.46 43.83
CA VAL A 47 -11.86 13.52 45.01
C VAL A 47 -11.05 13.96 46.23
N SER A 48 -11.37 15.14 46.77
CA SER A 48 -10.70 15.67 47.95
C SER A 48 -11.35 15.22 49.25
N PHE A 49 -10.53 14.82 50.23
CA PHE A 49 -10.93 14.64 51.63
C PHE A 49 -10.01 15.48 52.53
N GLN A 50 -10.41 15.74 53.78
CA GLN A 50 -9.52 16.36 54.76
C GLN A 50 -8.90 15.28 55.64
N VAL A 51 -7.58 15.32 55.82
CA VAL A 51 -6.95 14.71 56.99
C VAL A 51 -7.18 15.68 58.15
N GLN A 52 -7.78 15.21 59.24
CA GLN A 52 -7.77 15.93 60.52
C GLN A 52 -6.82 15.21 61.48
N SER A 53 -5.87 15.95 62.07
CA SER A 53 -4.80 15.41 62.93
C SER A 53 -4.25 16.48 63.88
N ASN A 54 -3.73 16.09 65.04
CA ASN A 54 -2.90 16.95 65.90
C ASN A 54 -1.38 16.68 65.77
N GLY A 55 -0.96 15.73 64.94
CA GLY A 55 0.44 15.40 64.69
C GLY A 55 0.80 15.20 63.21
N GLU A 56 2.03 14.75 62.96
CA GLU A 56 2.53 14.36 61.64
C GLU A 56 2.02 12.98 61.21
N TRP A 57 1.90 12.77 59.90
CA TRP A 57 1.30 11.57 59.30
C TRP A 57 1.79 11.26 57.89
N THR A 58 1.60 10.00 57.50
CA THR A 58 1.81 9.43 56.16
C THR A 58 0.57 8.64 55.72
N ILE A 59 0.40 8.45 54.41
CA ILE A 59 -0.68 7.66 53.83
C ILE A 59 -0.11 6.50 53.02
N GLU A 60 -0.61 5.29 53.30
CA GLU A 60 -0.40 4.10 52.49
C GLU A 60 -1.67 3.80 51.67
N THR A 61 -1.51 3.42 50.41
CA THR A 61 -2.61 3.01 49.53
C THR A 61 -2.54 1.52 49.19
N GLN A 62 -3.71 0.88 49.10
CA GLN A 62 -3.87 -0.48 48.59
C GLN A 62 -4.66 -0.40 47.28
N GLY A 63 -3.95 -0.45 46.15
CA GLY A 63 -4.50 -0.38 44.79
C GLY A 63 -3.46 0.20 43.83
N ASP A 64 -3.47 -0.23 42.56
CA ASP A 64 -2.62 0.29 41.49
C ASP A 64 -3.37 1.25 40.54
N TRP A 65 -4.67 1.43 40.76
CA TRP A 65 -5.62 2.18 39.94
C TRP A 65 -5.95 3.60 40.46
N PHE A 66 -5.34 4.01 41.57
CA PHE A 66 -5.44 5.38 42.09
C PHE A 66 -4.17 5.76 42.87
N TYR A 67 -3.97 7.06 43.09
CA TYR A 67 -2.94 7.60 43.96
C TYR A 67 -3.51 8.74 44.83
N VAL A 68 -2.73 9.23 45.79
CA VAL A 68 -3.12 10.34 46.66
C VAL A 68 -2.01 11.39 46.74
N PHE A 69 -2.38 12.66 46.88
CA PHE A 69 -1.44 13.76 47.08
C PHE A 69 -1.97 14.83 48.05
N PRO A 70 -1.15 15.32 48.99
CA PRO A 70 0.16 14.81 49.38
C PRO A 70 0.07 13.47 50.13
N THR A 71 1.10 12.63 50.01
CA THR A 71 1.21 11.33 50.72
C THR A 71 1.65 11.46 52.17
N SER A 72 2.01 12.66 52.63
CA SER A 72 2.39 12.96 54.01
C SER A 72 2.08 14.42 54.37
N GLY A 73 2.03 14.73 55.67
CA GLY A 73 1.76 16.07 56.15
C GLY A 73 1.78 16.20 57.66
N SER A 74 1.34 17.35 58.15
CA SER A 74 1.29 17.69 59.58
C SER A 74 0.04 18.50 59.90
N GLY A 75 -0.66 18.12 60.96
CA GLY A 75 -1.95 18.72 61.31
C GLY A 75 -3.04 18.46 60.26
N ASN A 76 -3.97 19.42 60.13
CA ASN A 76 -5.09 19.34 59.18
C ASN A 76 -4.67 19.77 57.77
N VAL A 77 -4.89 18.91 56.78
CA VAL A 77 -4.52 19.17 55.36
C VAL A 77 -5.55 18.55 54.42
N ALA A 78 -5.82 19.22 53.29
CA ALA A 78 -6.56 18.65 52.18
C ALA A 78 -5.71 17.62 51.44
N VAL A 79 -6.24 16.41 51.25
CA VAL A 79 -5.60 15.36 50.44
C VAL A 79 -6.53 15.01 49.28
N GLN A 80 -5.97 15.00 48.09
CA GLN A 80 -6.64 14.70 46.83
C GLN A 80 -6.42 13.22 46.51
N ILE A 81 -7.49 12.50 46.22
CA ILE A 81 -7.45 11.16 45.63
C ILE A 81 -7.57 11.34 44.11
N CYS A 82 -6.58 10.86 43.37
CA CYS A 82 -6.55 10.91 41.92
C CYS A 82 -6.79 9.48 41.38
N VAL A 83 -7.98 9.26 40.84
CA VAL A 83 -8.45 7.97 40.34
C VAL A 83 -8.14 7.85 38.84
N LEU A 84 -7.62 6.70 38.41
CA LEU A 84 -7.34 6.41 37.01
C LEU A 84 -8.60 5.89 36.29
N GLU A 85 -8.59 5.91 34.96
CA GLU A 85 -9.70 5.42 34.14
C GLU A 85 -9.74 3.88 34.12
N ASN A 86 -10.83 3.27 34.61
CA ASN A 86 -11.02 1.82 34.63
C ASN A 86 -11.74 1.32 33.36
N ASP A 87 -10.98 1.14 32.28
CA ASP A 87 -11.47 0.57 31.02
C ASP A 87 -11.60 -0.97 31.01
N THR A 88 -11.46 -1.61 32.19
CA THR A 88 -11.69 -3.06 32.36
C THR A 88 -13.17 -3.38 32.60
N GLN A 89 -13.52 -4.66 32.53
CA GLN A 89 -14.88 -5.15 32.83
C GLN A 89 -15.10 -5.50 34.31
N GLU A 90 -14.08 -5.35 35.17
CA GLU A 90 -14.19 -5.67 36.60
C GLU A 90 -14.16 -4.39 37.45
N ARG A 91 -15.05 -4.32 38.45
CA ARG A 91 -15.04 -3.21 39.42
C ARG A 91 -13.81 -3.28 40.29
N GLN A 92 -13.19 -2.15 40.52
CA GLN A 92 -11.97 -2.04 41.31
C GLN A 92 -12.30 -1.64 42.75
N THR A 93 -11.52 -2.18 43.69
CA THR A 93 -11.60 -1.83 45.11
C THR A 93 -10.20 -1.63 45.67
N GLY A 94 -10.10 -0.87 46.75
CA GLY A 94 -8.84 -0.47 47.34
C GLY A 94 -9.03 0.16 48.72
N LYS A 95 -7.93 0.56 49.34
CA LYS A 95 -7.94 1.18 50.68
C LYS A 95 -6.97 2.33 50.80
N VAL A 96 -7.32 3.30 51.63
CA VAL A 96 -6.47 4.43 52.02
C VAL A 96 -6.26 4.33 53.53
N THR A 97 -5.00 4.19 53.96
CA THR A 97 -4.61 4.03 55.36
C THR A 97 -3.76 5.21 55.80
N LEU A 98 -4.30 6.02 56.71
CA LEU A 98 -3.63 7.14 57.36
C LEU A 98 -2.89 6.60 58.59
N ILE A 99 -1.61 6.94 58.74
CA ILE A 99 -0.74 6.49 59.84
C ILE A 99 -0.08 7.73 60.44
N SER A 100 -0.16 7.94 61.76
CA SER A 100 0.68 8.98 62.38
C SER A 100 2.15 8.54 62.43
N THR A 101 3.07 9.43 62.04
CA THR A 101 4.51 9.19 62.19
C THR A 101 4.96 9.31 63.65
N THR A 102 4.18 10.02 64.47
CA THR A 102 4.49 10.30 65.88
C THR A 102 4.00 9.19 66.81
N ASP A 103 2.86 8.56 66.47
CA ASP A 103 2.40 7.30 67.07
C ASP A 103 1.89 6.35 65.96
N PRO A 104 2.73 5.41 65.47
CA PRO A 104 2.32 4.44 64.46
C PRO A 104 1.21 3.45 64.87
N SER A 105 0.69 3.51 66.10
CA SER A 105 -0.55 2.81 66.49
C SER A 105 -1.82 3.64 66.22
N ALA A 106 -1.70 4.95 66.06
CA ALA A 106 -2.77 5.84 65.60
C ALA A 106 -2.93 5.70 64.08
N VAL A 107 -3.71 4.69 63.68
CA VAL A 107 -4.01 4.34 62.28
C VAL A 107 -5.51 4.46 62.01
N GLN A 108 -5.89 4.95 60.84
CA GLN A 108 -7.26 4.92 60.32
C GLN A 108 -7.29 4.48 58.86
N THR A 109 -8.23 3.63 58.48
CA THR A 109 -8.38 3.12 57.11
C THR A 109 -9.81 3.33 56.62
N PHE A 110 -9.96 3.77 55.37
CA PHE A 110 -11.23 3.71 54.64
C PHE A 110 -11.08 2.93 53.33
N GLU A 111 -12.19 2.41 52.82
CA GLU A 111 -12.25 1.69 51.54
C GLU A 111 -12.65 2.65 50.42
N ILE A 112 -12.08 2.44 49.24
CA ILE A 112 -12.39 3.16 48.01
C ILE A 112 -12.77 2.13 46.93
N GLY A 113 -13.70 2.47 46.05
CA GLY A 113 -14.12 1.57 44.97
C GLY A 113 -14.56 2.32 43.72
N GLN A 114 -14.50 1.64 42.59
CA GLN A 114 -14.74 2.21 41.26
C GLN A 114 -15.56 1.26 40.38
N LYS A 115 -16.48 1.84 39.61
CA LYS A 115 -17.24 1.17 38.55
C LYS A 115 -16.33 0.70 37.40
N CYS A 116 -16.86 -0.17 36.54
CA CYS A 116 -16.16 -0.70 35.37
C CYS A 116 -16.88 -0.36 34.05
N ALA A 117 -16.27 -0.71 32.92
CA ALA A 117 -16.86 -0.49 31.60
C ALA A 117 -18.22 -1.20 31.41
N ASP A 118 -18.38 -2.39 31.99
CA ASP A 118 -19.63 -3.19 31.97
C ASP A 118 -20.77 -2.50 32.75
N ASP A 119 -20.48 -1.71 33.79
CA ASP A 119 -21.50 -0.90 34.50
C ASP A 119 -22.13 0.17 33.59
N TYR A 120 -21.41 0.58 32.54
CA TYR A 120 -21.85 1.56 31.55
C TYR A 120 -22.23 0.92 30.19
N GLY A 121 -22.01 -0.39 30.03
CA GLY A 121 -22.23 -1.11 28.78
C GLY A 121 -21.29 -0.67 27.65
N VAL A 122 -20.10 -0.17 27.96
CA VAL A 122 -19.12 0.34 26.98
C VAL A 122 -17.98 -0.65 26.75
N THR A 123 -17.41 -0.63 25.54
CA THR A 123 -16.26 -1.48 25.17
C THR A 123 -15.18 -0.63 24.50
N GLY A 124 -14.33 -0.01 25.32
CA GLY A 124 -13.30 0.93 24.87
C GLY A 124 -13.77 2.39 24.87
N ILE A 125 -12.89 3.27 24.35
CA ILE A 125 -13.10 4.73 24.35
C ILE A 125 -14.17 5.09 23.30
N LEU A 126 -15.21 5.81 23.72
CA LEU A 126 -16.28 6.31 22.85
C LEU A 126 -16.17 7.83 22.66
N ASP A 127 -16.42 8.31 21.43
CA ASP A 127 -16.31 9.73 21.08
C ASP A 127 -17.18 10.64 21.98
N ASP A 128 -18.32 10.15 22.48
CA ASP A 128 -19.27 10.89 23.33
C ASP A 128 -19.04 10.81 24.86
N GLN A 129 -18.07 10.04 25.36
CA GLN A 129 -17.86 9.85 26.81
C GLN A 129 -16.70 10.70 27.39
N PRO A 130 -16.80 11.19 28.64
CA PRO A 130 -15.72 11.96 29.27
C PRO A 130 -14.52 11.06 29.60
N SER A 131 -13.38 11.27 28.95
CA SER A 131 -12.19 10.44 29.12
C SER A 131 -10.92 11.27 28.93
N ILE A 132 -10.02 11.25 29.92
CA ILE A 132 -8.71 11.91 29.84
C ILE A 132 -7.80 11.13 28.86
N LYS A 133 -8.01 9.81 28.74
CA LYS A 133 -7.28 8.93 27.81
C LYS A 133 -7.40 9.35 26.35
N LYS A 134 -8.45 10.09 25.97
CA LYS A 134 -8.59 10.74 24.64
C LYS A 134 -7.45 11.70 24.30
N TYR A 135 -6.87 12.39 25.28
CA TYR A 135 -5.70 13.25 25.05
C TYR A 135 -4.41 12.46 24.82
N ALA A 136 -4.37 11.21 25.29
CA ALA A 136 -3.29 10.23 25.19
C ALA A 136 -1.93 10.61 25.82
N VAL A 137 -1.59 11.90 25.93
CA VAL A 137 -0.41 12.39 26.64
C VAL A 137 -0.44 11.96 28.10
N GLY A 138 0.68 11.43 28.59
CA GLY A 138 0.81 10.84 29.93
C GLY A 138 0.48 9.34 30.01
N TYR A 139 -0.01 8.74 28.93
CA TYR A 139 -0.29 7.31 28.83
C TYR A 139 0.80 6.57 28.04
N GLY A 140 0.85 5.25 28.21
CA GLY A 140 1.66 4.37 27.40
C GLY A 140 1.10 4.16 25.98
N TYR A 141 1.97 3.74 25.06
CA TYR A 141 1.63 3.49 23.66
C TYR A 141 2.34 2.25 23.11
N ASN A 142 1.59 1.39 22.43
CA ASN A 142 2.08 0.14 21.85
C ASN A 142 2.35 0.27 20.34
N THR A 143 3.61 0.50 19.93
CA THR A 143 4.00 0.63 18.51
C THR A 143 3.80 -0.66 17.71
N LEU A 144 3.68 -1.82 18.37
CA LEU A 144 3.38 -3.09 17.70
C LEU A 144 1.96 -3.14 17.09
N SER A 145 1.12 -2.14 17.37
CA SER A 145 -0.33 -2.08 17.09
C SER A 145 -0.65 -1.06 15.98
N GLU A 146 -1.73 -0.28 16.11
CA GLU A 146 -2.17 0.73 15.15
C GLU A 146 -1.41 2.06 15.30
N TYR A 147 -1.00 2.67 14.17
CA TYR A 147 -0.30 3.95 14.13
C TYR A 147 -1.18 5.08 14.69
N ALA A 148 -0.71 5.70 15.77
CA ALA A 148 -1.35 6.83 16.45
C ALA A 148 -2.89 6.67 16.55
N SER A 149 -3.33 5.58 17.18
CA SER A 149 -4.74 5.21 17.35
C SER A 149 -5.08 5.08 18.84
N PRO A 150 -6.28 5.51 19.30
CA PRO A 150 -6.74 5.30 20.67
C PRO A 150 -6.70 3.82 21.12
N ASN A 151 -6.93 2.88 20.19
CA ASN A 151 -6.86 1.42 20.43
C ASN A 151 -5.48 0.93 20.90
N SER A 152 -4.43 1.74 20.71
CA SER A 152 -3.05 1.40 21.02
C SER A 152 -2.48 2.21 22.18
N VAL A 153 -3.31 3.04 22.83
CA VAL A 153 -3.02 3.75 24.08
C VAL A 153 -3.31 2.82 25.26
N THR A 154 -2.31 2.61 26.13
CA THR A 154 -2.33 1.58 27.17
C THR A 154 -2.61 2.18 28.56
N LYS A 155 -1.94 1.71 29.64
CA LYS A 155 -2.09 2.25 30.99
C LYS A 155 -1.56 3.68 31.12
N GLN A 156 -2.10 4.44 32.06
CA GLN A 156 -1.57 5.76 32.42
C GLN A 156 -0.20 5.61 33.14
N ILE A 157 0.78 6.41 32.73
CA ILE A 157 2.16 6.34 33.26
C ILE A 157 2.43 7.49 34.24
N VAL A 158 1.88 8.69 33.99
CA VAL A 158 2.17 9.90 34.79
C VAL A 158 1.02 10.31 35.71
N ARG A 159 1.34 11.09 36.75
CA ARG A 159 0.40 11.73 37.69
C ARG A 159 -0.29 12.94 37.03
N TRP A 160 -1.12 12.65 36.01
CA TRP A 160 -1.68 13.61 35.05
C TRP A 160 -2.34 14.83 35.72
N SER A 161 -3.20 14.60 36.72
CA SER A 161 -3.88 15.67 37.48
C SER A 161 -2.92 16.64 38.16
N GLU A 162 -1.85 16.14 38.80
CA GLU A 162 -0.85 17.01 39.43
C GLU A 162 -0.03 17.78 38.38
N MET A 163 0.24 17.16 37.23
CA MET A 163 0.93 17.84 36.11
C MET A 163 0.07 18.93 35.48
N ASP A 164 -1.25 18.74 35.35
CA ASP A 164 -2.17 19.75 34.83
C ASP A 164 -2.32 20.93 35.82
N ALA A 165 -2.45 20.63 37.11
CA ALA A 165 -2.53 21.62 38.18
C ALA A 165 -1.27 22.51 38.29
N GLU A 166 -0.08 21.95 38.06
CA GLU A 166 1.20 22.69 37.97
C GLU A 166 1.46 23.32 36.58
N GLY A 167 0.51 23.20 35.62
CA GLY A 167 0.63 23.78 34.28
C GLY A 167 1.67 23.12 33.38
N LEU A 168 2.08 21.89 33.71
CA LEU A 168 3.03 21.08 32.93
C LEU A 168 2.36 20.35 31.75
N ILE A 169 1.03 20.37 31.66
CA ILE A 169 0.29 19.91 30.50
C ILE A 169 -0.19 21.12 29.71
N GLN A 170 0.16 21.20 28.43
CA GLN A 170 -0.14 22.37 27.59
C GLN A 170 -0.78 21.97 26.26
N PHE A 171 -1.95 22.56 25.99
CA PHE A 171 -2.53 22.63 24.65
C PHE A 171 -1.83 23.75 23.86
N ASN A 172 -1.36 23.42 22.65
CA ASN A 172 -0.90 24.43 21.71
C ASN A 172 -2.09 25.20 21.08
N ALA A 173 -1.77 26.33 20.43
CA ALA A 173 -2.77 27.11 19.71
C ALA A 173 -3.42 26.30 18.59
N SER A 174 -4.73 26.50 18.36
CA SER A 174 -5.48 25.71 17.38
C SER A 174 -4.81 25.77 16.00
N SER A 175 -4.51 24.59 15.48
CA SER A 175 -3.74 24.37 14.25
C SER A 175 -4.57 23.63 13.19
N ALA A 176 -5.88 23.93 13.17
CA ALA A 176 -6.92 23.39 12.29
C ALA A 176 -6.43 23.17 10.84
N ARG A 177 -6.02 21.94 10.51
CA ARG A 177 -5.37 21.60 9.25
C ARG A 177 -5.69 20.18 8.80
N PHE A 178 -5.90 20.08 7.48
CA PHE A 178 -6.17 18.84 6.78
C PHE A 178 -4.88 18.25 6.21
N TYR A 179 -4.72 16.94 6.33
CA TYR A 179 -3.59 16.16 5.82
C TYR A 179 -4.11 14.91 5.09
N GLU A 180 -3.44 14.53 4.02
CA GLU A 180 -3.64 13.25 3.32
C GLU A 180 -2.30 12.53 3.29
N ARG A 181 -2.23 11.34 3.89
CA ARG A 181 -1.08 10.43 3.79
C ARG A 181 -1.57 9.13 3.17
N THR A 182 -1.27 8.92 1.89
CA THR A 182 -1.49 7.63 1.21
C THR A 182 -0.19 6.83 1.20
N VAL A 183 -0.18 5.66 1.83
CA VAL A 183 0.91 4.67 1.78
C VAL A 183 0.44 3.45 0.99
N ASN A 184 1.36 2.80 0.28
CA ASN A 184 1.08 1.63 -0.54
C ASN A 184 2.20 0.60 -0.43
N GLY A 185 1.89 -0.65 -0.76
CA GLY A 185 2.84 -1.76 -0.78
C GLY A 185 2.31 -2.91 -1.61
N SER A 186 3.20 -3.62 -2.28
CA SER A 186 2.85 -4.81 -3.05
C SER A 186 2.64 -6.01 -2.14
N SER A 187 3.44 -6.18 -1.09
CA SER A 187 3.22 -7.12 0.02
C SER A 187 2.71 -6.39 1.27
N LEU A 188 2.18 -7.13 2.23
CA LEU A 188 1.82 -6.59 3.55
C LEU A 188 3.07 -6.16 4.34
N GLU A 189 4.21 -6.82 4.12
CA GLU A 189 5.51 -6.43 4.66
C GLU A 189 5.93 -5.05 4.13
N GLU A 190 5.99 -4.88 2.80
CA GLU A 190 6.34 -3.60 2.18
C GLU A 190 5.38 -2.48 2.57
N LEU A 191 4.09 -2.78 2.78
CA LEU A 191 3.13 -1.79 3.24
C LEU A 191 3.43 -1.32 4.68
N ALA A 192 3.87 -2.22 5.57
CA ALA A 192 4.26 -1.86 6.94
C ALA A 192 5.60 -1.11 6.97
N GLU A 193 6.59 -1.51 6.15
CA GLU A 193 7.85 -0.78 5.97
C GLU A 193 7.60 0.64 5.43
N ASN A 194 6.79 0.76 4.37
CA ASN A 194 6.44 2.06 3.78
C ASN A 194 5.60 2.93 4.73
N LEU A 195 4.72 2.33 5.54
CA LEU A 195 4.03 3.03 6.62
C LEU A 195 5.04 3.58 7.64
N SER A 196 5.95 2.74 8.14
CA SER A 196 7.01 3.12 9.09
C SER A 196 7.84 4.30 8.60
N ALA A 197 8.27 4.24 7.33
CA ALA A 197 9.05 5.31 6.69
C ALA A 197 8.22 6.59 6.50
N ALA A 198 6.96 6.49 6.08
CA ALA A 198 6.06 7.63 5.86
C ALA A 198 5.59 8.33 7.16
N VAL A 199 5.91 7.76 8.32
CA VAL A 199 5.68 8.35 9.65
C VAL A 199 6.98 8.61 10.42
N SER A 200 8.14 8.61 9.75
CA SER A 200 9.46 8.92 10.32
C SER A 200 9.89 8.03 11.50
N PHE A 201 9.37 6.80 11.61
CA PHE A 201 9.67 5.89 12.71
C PHE A 201 11.08 5.30 12.59
N LYS A 202 11.86 5.40 13.69
CA LYS A 202 13.31 5.10 13.71
C LYS A 202 13.69 3.89 14.58
N GLY A 203 12.70 3.18 15.14
CA GLY A 203 12.90 1.98 15.96
C GLY A 203 13.06 0.70 15.13
N LYS A 204 13.79 -0.30 15.65
CA LYS A 204 13.92 -1.63 15.03
C LYS A 204 12.68 -2.52 15.21
N TYR A 205 11.86 -2.24 16.22
CA TYR A 205 10.72 -3.06 16.62
C TYR A 205 9.46 -2.65 15.86
N CYS A 206 8.90 -3.60 15.10
CA CYS A 206 7.54 -3.60 14.54
C CYS A 206 6.94 -2.20 14.29
N GLY A 207 7.32 -1.57 13.19
CA GLY A 207 6.70 -0.32 12.76
C GLY A 207 5.28 -0.58 12.26
N PHE A 208 4.33 -0.62 13.19
CA PHE A 208 2.89 -0.67 12.94
C PHE A 208 2.39 -1.86 12.09
N LYS A 209 3.12 -3.00 12.07
CA LYS A 209 2.60 -4.23 11.44
C LYS A 209 1.25 -4.64 12.04
N GLY A 210 1.01 -4.39 13.33
CA GLY A 210 -0.31 -4.62 13.94
C GLY A 210 -1.46 -3.97 13.18
N GLU A 211 -1.27 -2.76 12.63
CA GLU A 211 -2.26 -2.10 11.79
C GLU A 211 -2.53 -2.88 10.50
N VAL A 212 -1.48 -3.21 9.76
CA VAL A 212 -1.58 -3.92 8.48
C VAL A 212 -2.22 -5.31 8.68
N GLY A 213 -1.89 -5.98 9.79
CA GLY A 213 -2.48 -7.26 10.20
C GLY A 213 -3.97 -7.15 10.50
N ALA A 214 -4.36 -6.20 11.35
CA ALA A 214 -5.77 -5.94 11.67
C ALA A 214 -6.59 -5.50 10.43
N THR A 215 -5.95 -4.80 9.49
CA THR A 215 -6.61 -4.19 8.32
C THR A 215 -6.83 -5.17 7.17
N PHE A 216 -5.88 -6.07 6.89
CA PHE A 216 -5.89 -6.89 5.67
C PHE A 216 -5.94 -8.41 5.88
N ASN A 217 -5.72 -8.93 7.10
CA ASN A 217 -5.65 -10.38 7.35
C ASN A 217 -7.04 -11.06 7.47
N THR A 218 -8.11 -10.42 6.99
CA THR A 218 -9.50 -10.90 7.13
C THR A 218 -9.93 -11.83 5.99
N GLY A 219 -9.20 -12.93 5.78
CA GLY A 219 -9.63 -14.06 4.94
C GLY A 219 -9.77 -13.79 3.43
N SER A 220 -9.36 -12.63 2.93
CA SER A 220 -9.36 -12.31 1.50
C SER A 220 -8.30 -13.12 0.75
N THR A 221 -8.66 -13.68 -0.40
CA THR A 221 -7.77 -14.55 -1.21
C THR A 221 -6.47 -13.85 -1.57
N SER A 222 -5.34 -14.42 -1.13
CA SER A 222 -3.98 -13.96 -1.39
C SER A 222 -3.54 -14.24 -2.84
N SER A 223 -4.03 -13.44 -3.79
CA SER A 223 -3.42 -13.35 -5.11
C SER A 223 -2.01 -12.80 -4.96
N GLU A 224 -0.99 -13.42 -5.59
CA GLU A 224 0.36 -12.83 -5.64
C GLU A 224 0.37 -11.49 -6.42
N PHE A 225 -0.72 -11.17 -7.13
CA PHE A 225 -0.96 -9.90 -7.82
C PHE A 225 -1.85 -8.92 -7.03
N ASN A 226 -2.18 -9.19 -5.76
CA ASN A 226 -2.76 -8.16 -4.89
C ASN A 226 -1.74 -7.02 -4.70
N GLU A 227 -2.18 -5.78 -4.78
CA GLU A 227 -1.48 -4.61 -4.23
C GLU A 227 -2.37 -3.94 -3.18
N TYR A 228 -1.76 -3.30 -2.18
CA TYR A 228 -2.42 -2.79 -0.98
C TYR A 228 -2.10 -1.31 -0.75
N ALA A 229 -3.07 -0.54 -0.26
CA ALA A 229 -2.86 0.84 0.15
C ALA A 229 -3.73 1.24 1.35
N ILE A 230 -3.18 2.12 2.20
CA ILE A 230 -3.88 2.79 3.31
C ILE A 230 -3.81 4.30 3.04
N SER A 231 -4.94 4.99 3.13
CA SER A 231 -5.01 6.44 3.06
C SER A 231 -5.56 6.99 4.36
N TYR A 232 -4.68 7.64 5.12
CA TYR A 232 -5.03 8.45 6.28
C TYR A 232 -5.48 9.82 5.80
N ILE A 233 -6.68 10.21 6.19
CA ILE A 233 -7.27 11.52 5.90
C ILE A 233 -7.58 12.17 7.24
N GLU A 234 -6.72 13.10 7.62
CA GLU A 234 -6.56 13.57 9.00
C GLU A 234 -6.93 15.05 9.08
N TYR A 235 -7.75 15.41 10.07
CA TYR A 235 -8.13 16.78 10.38
C TYR A 235 -7.68 17.09 11.81
N LYS A 236 -6.44 17.57 11.93
CA LYS A 236 -5.85 18.00 13.20
C LYS A 236 -6.47 19.33 13.61
N VAL A 237 -6.83 19.47 14.88
CA VAL A 237 -7.35 20.72 15.47
C VAL A 237 -6.38 21.36 16.45
N THR A 238 -5.56 20.57 17.15
CA THR A 238 -4.47 21.03 18.01
C THR A 238 -3.43 19.93 18.24
N ASP A 239 -2.38 20.22 18.99
CA ASP A 239 -1.56 19.24 19.71
C ASP A 239 -1.42 19.60 21.19
N ILE A 240 -1.23 18.58 22.02
CA ILE A 240 -1.04 18.67 23.47
C ILE A 240 0.34 18.10 23.83
N SER A 241 1.02 18.64 24.85
CA SER A 241 2.37 18.24 25.24
C SER A 241 2.63 18.34 26.75
N LEU A 242 3.55 17.50 27.25
CA LEU A 242 4.19 17.67 28.56
C LEU A 242 5.34 18.68 28.45
N ILE A 243 5.31 19.72 29.28
CA ILE A 243 6.30 20.82 29.28
C ILE A 243 7.36 20.58 30.37
N THR A 244 8.01 19.42 30.27
CA THR A 244 9.07 18.98 31.19
C THR A 244 9.99 17.96 30.52
N ASP A 245 11.24 17.86 30.98
CA ASP A 245 12.17 16.83 30.49
C ASP A 245 11.91 15.43 31.09
N ILE A 246 12.52 14.42 30.47
CA ILE A 246 12.34 12.99 30.75
C ILE A 246 12.91 12.59 32.12
N ALA A 247 13.98 13.25 32.60
CA ALA A 247 14.56 12.96 33.91
C ALA A 247 13.60 13.40 35.02
N ASN A 248 13.05 14.62 34.91
CA ASN A 248 12.02 15.10 35.81
C ASN A 248 10.74 14.24 35.76
N ILE A 249 10.32 13.76 34.57
CA ILE A 249 9.20 12.82 34.45
C ILE A 249 9.47 11.53 35.23
N ARG A 250 10.61 10.88 35.00
CA ARG A 250 11.03 9.65 35.69
C ARG A 250 11.12 9.82 37.21
N GLU A 251 11.72 10.91 37.65
CA GLU A 251 12.05 11.12 39.06
C GLU A 251 10.82 11.54 39.87
N ASN A 252 9.98 12.43 39.32
CA ASN A 252 8.92 13.13 40.06
C ASN A 252 7.49 12.90 39.55
N TRP A 253 7.25 12.47 38.29
CA TRP A 253 5.90 12.48 37.70
C TRP A 253 5.31 11.12 37.34
N LEU A 254 6.06 10.01 37.44
CA LEU A 254 5.49 8.66 37.29
C LEU A 254 4.43 8.39 38.38
N THR A 255 3.39 7.61 38.06
CA THR A 255 2.55 7.00 39.09
C THR A 255 3.35 5.92 39.83
N ASP A 256 3.03 5.70 41.11
CA ASP A 256 3.67 4.66 41.92
C ASP A 256 3.59 3.26 41.28
N ALA A 257 2.46 2.94 40.66
CA ALA A 257 2.25 1.69 39.94
C ALA A 257 3.15 1.58 38.70
N ALA A 258 3.20 2.63 37.87
CA ALA A 258 4.05 2.66 36.69
C ALA A 258 5.54 2.58 37.05
N LYS A 259 5.98 3.33 38.07
CA LYS A 259 7.36 3.31 38.56
C LYS A 259 7.78 1.92 39.03
N LYS A 260 6.99 1.30 39.92
CA LYS A 260 7.24 -0.06 40.45
C LYS A 260 7.21 -1.15 39.36
N ALA A 261 6.44 -0.94 38.28
CA ALA A 261 6.42 -1.84 37.12
C ALA A 261 7.64 -1.65 36.21
N ILE A 262 7.95 -0.40 35.85
CA ILE A 262 9.06 -0.04 34.95
C ILE A 262 10.40 -0.42 35.59
N ASP A 263 10.64 -0.07 36.85
CA ASP A 263 11.86 -0.45 37.58
C ASP A 263 11.92 -1.95 37.95
N GLY A 264 10.80 -2.68 37.80
CA GLY A 264 10.75 -4.12 38.04
C GLY A 264 10.73 -4.49 39.53
N GLU A 265 10.27 -3.58 40.39
CA GLU A 265 9.98 -3.89 41.80
C GLU A 265 8.88 -4.95 41.91
N ILE A 266 7.88 -4.92 41.03
CA ILE A 266 6.86 -5.97 40.87
C ILE A 266 7.45 -7.20 40.18
N GLU A 267 7.26 -8.38 40.77
CA GLU A 267 7.86 -9.65 40.29
C GLU A 267 7.40 -10.04 38.87
N ASP A 268 6.13 -9.88 38.55
CA ASP A 268 5.51 -10.18 37.24
C ASP A 268 6.12 -9.40 36.06
N PHE A 269 6.90 -8.34 36.31
CA PHE A 269 7.59 -7.53 35.29
C PHE A 269 9.12 -7.75 35.24
N ARG A 270 9.64 -8.77 35.94
CA ARG A 270 11.07 -9.14 35.95
C ARG A 270 11.43 -10.15 34.85
N GLY A 271 12.69 -10.10 34.41
CA GLY A 271 13.22 -10.99 33.35
C GLY A 271 12.56 -10.77 31.98
N THR A 272 12.97 -11.56 30.99
CA THR A 272 12.57 -11.39 29.58
C THR A 272 11.06 -11.37 29.37
N GLU A 273 10.33 -12.37 29.88
CA GLU A 273 8.88 -12.46 29.68
C GLU A 273 8.10 -11.44 30.53
N GLY A 274 8.59 -11.09 31.72
CA GLY A 274 8.01 -10.00 32.52
C GLY A 274 8.20 -8.63 31.85
N VAL A 275 9.32 -8.40 31.17
CA VAL A 275 9.53 -7.22 30.33
C VAL A 275 8.60 -7.24 29.09
N LYS A 276 8.41 -8.39 28.43
CA LYS A 276 7.40 -8.50 27.36
C LYS A 276 5.97 -8.22 27.86
N ARG A 277 5.67 -8.54 29.12
CA ARG A 277 4.38 -8.22 29.76
C ARG A 277 4.27 -6.73 30.08
N LEU A 278 5.31 -6.13 30.67
CA LEU A 278 5.41 -4.68 30.90
C LEU A 278 5.15 -3.90 29.61
N LEU A 279 5.82 -4.27 28.51
CA LEU A 279 5.69 -3.62 27.21
C LEU A 279 4.33 -3.83 26.52
N ARG A 280 3.50 -4.77 27.00
CA ARG A 280 2.11 -4.96 26.57
C ARG A 280 1.13 -4.15 27.42
N GLU A 281 1.30 -4.15 28.75
CA GLU A 281 0.40 -3.46 29.69
C GLU A 281 0.64 -1.94 29.77
N TYR A 282 1.90 -1.50 29.78
CA TYR A 282 2.30 -0.09 29.79
C TYR A 282 2.77 0.39 28.41
N GLY A 283 2.64 -0.45 27.38
CA GLY A 283 3.09 -0.13 26.03
C GLY A 283 4.61 -0.07 25.87
N THR A 284 5.05 0.25 24.67
CA THR A 284 6.46 0.38 24.28
C THR A 284 7.07 1.76 24.56
N HIS A 285 6.22 2.79 24.65
CA HIS A 285 6.59 4.21 24.73
C HIS A 285 5.65 4.94 25.70
N LEU A 286 6.12 6.02 26.31
CA LEU A 286 5.28 7.08 26.89
C LEU A 286 4.94 8.10 25.80
N ILE A 287 3.67 8.53 25.74
CA ILE A 287 3.24 9.68 24.94
C ILE A 287 3.53 10.96 25.72
N THR A 288 4.49 11.75 25.27
CA THR A 288 4.79 13.10 25.79
C THR A 288 4.17 14.21 24.95
N LYS A 289 3.80 13.93 23.70
CA LYS A 289 3.06 14.84 22.82
C LYS A 289 2.12 14.06 21.90
N ALA A 290 0.91 14.57 21.70
CA ALA A 290 -0.10 14.00 20.81
C ALA A 290 -0.70 15.06 19.89
N ASP A 291 -0.81 14.74 18.59
CA ASP A 291 -1.68 15.49 17.67
C ASP A 291 -3.12 15.01 17.85
N LEU A 292 -4.04 15.95 18.02
CA LEU A 292 -5.45 15.70 18.31
C LEU A 292 -6.35 16.19 17.17
N GLY A 293 -7.38 15.41 16.86
CA GLY A 293 -8.37 15.77 15.85
C GLY A 293 -9.31 14.62 15.51
N GLY A 294 -9.63 14.48 14.23
CA GLY A 294 -10.33 13.32 13.68
C GLY A 294 -9.54 12.71 12.52
N ARG A 295 -9.65 11.40 12.34
CA ARG A 295 -9.07 10.67 11.21
C ARG A 295 -10.11 9.78 10.54
N LEU A 296 -10.12 9.81 9.22
CA LEU A 296 -10.69 8.76 8.38
C LEU A 296 -9.54 7.91 7.84
N ARG A 297 -9.70 6.60 7.79
CA ARG A 297 -8.74 5.67 7.19
C ARG A 297 -9.47 4.81 6.16
N TYR A 298 -9.05 4.91 4.91
CA TYR A 298 -9.53 4.08 3.80
C TYR A 298 -8.46 3.04 3.45
N ASN A 299 -8.86 1.78 3.30
CA ASN A 299 -7.93 0.68 3.01
C ASN A 299 -8.38 -0.04 1.75
N LEU A 300 -7.49 -0.14 0.76
CA LEU A 300 -7.77 -0.67 -0.57
C LEU A 300 -6.85 -1.85 -0.87
N THR A 301 -7.42 -3.00 -1.21
CA THR A 301 -6.74 -4.09 -1.92
C THR A 301 -7.20 -4.11 -3.37
N VAL A 302 -6.30 -4.34 -4.32
CA VAL A 302 -6.63 -4.54 -5.75
C VAL A 302 -5.95 -5.79 -6.26
N ASP A 303 -6.68 -6.73 -6.86
CA ASP A 303 -6.08 -7.86 -7.58
C ASP A 303 -5.72 -7.45 -9.00
N VAL A 304 -4.49 -6.95 -9.17
CA VAL A 304 -3.99 -6.33 -10.39
C VAL A 304 -4.03 -7.29 -11.58
N SER A 305 -4.00 -8.61 -11.35
CA SER A 305 -4.14 -9.63 -12.39
C SER A 305 -5.46 -9.58 -13.16
N LYS A 306 -6.50 -8.98 -12.57
CA LYS A 306 -7.85 -8.88 -13.13
C LYS A 306 -8.19 -7.48 -13.66
N VAL A 307 -7.30 -6.50 -13.47
CA VAL A 307 -7.54 -5.11 -13.86
C VAL A 307 -7.47 -4.93 -15.39
N THR A 308 -8.47 -4.24 -15.94
CA THR A 308 -8.53 -3.87 -17.37
C THR A 308 -8.48 -2.35 -17.54
N GLY A 309 -7.79 -1.86 -18.57
CA GLY A 309 -7.51 -0.42 -18.72
C GLY A 309 -6.30 0.03 -17.91
N TYR A 310 -6.24 1.32 -17.55
CA TYR A 310 -5.10 1.88 -16.81
C TYR A 310 -5.16 1.59 -15.31
N TYR A 311 -4.00 1.45 -14.69
CA TYR A 311 -3.85 1.15 -13.27
C TYR A 311 -2.82 2.06 -12.59
N ASP A 312 -3.17 2.51 -11.38
CA ASP A 312 -2.28 3.13 -10.40
C ASP A 312 -2.97 3.05 -9.04
N ILE A 313 -2.33 2.45 -8.02
CA ILE A 313 -3.00 2.21 -6.74
C ILE A 313 -3.30 3.49 -5.96
N ASN A 314 -2.46 4.52 -6.06
CA ASN A 314 -2.66 5.79 -5.34
C ASN A 314 -3.82 6.59 -5.98
N ALA A 315 -3.95 6.55 -7.31
CA ALA A 315 -5.07 7.15 -8.01
C ALA A 315 -6.37 6.34 -7.86
N TYR A 316 -6.31 5.00 -7.80
CA TYR A 316 -7.47 4.16 -7.45
C TYR A 316 -7.94 4.44 -6.02
N MET A 317 -7.01 4.57 -5.06
CA MET A 317 -7.29 4.97 -3.69
C MET A 317 -7.97 6.35 -3.63
N LYS A 318 -7.42 7.37 -4.29
CA LYS A 318 -8.02 8.72 -4.37
C LYS A 318 -9.39 8.73 -5.05
N ALA A 319 -9.59 7.89 -6.07
CA ALA A 319 -10.89 7.74 -6.71
C ALA A 319 -11.93 7.11 -5.75
N SER A 320 -11.50 6.19 -4.87
CA SER A 320 -12.38 5.46 -3.95
C SER A 320 -13.12 6.36 -2.93
N TYR A 321 -12.51 7.47 -2.52
CA TYR A 321 -13.10 8.46 -1.59
C TYR A 321 -13.44 9.80 -2.26
N SER A 322 -13.44 9.88 -3.58
CA SER A 322 -13.60 11.15 -4.32
C SER A 322 -14.90 11.91 -3.99
N ASN A 323 -16.01 11.20 -3.73
CA ASN A 323 -17.29 11.76 -3.27
C ASN A 323 -17.20 12.57 -1.96
N ALA A 324 -16.32 12.17 -1.04
CA ALA A 324 -16.11 12.83 0.25
C ALA A 324 -15.28 14.12 0.10
N PHE A 325 -14.46 14.20 -0.95
CA PHE A 325 -13.41 15.21 -1.12
C PHE A 325 -13.41 15.81 -2.53
N VAL A 326 -14.56 16.29 -3.02
CA VAL A 326 -14.81 16.77 -4.39
C VAL A 326 -13.69 17.65 -5.00
N ASN A 327 -12.96 18.43 -4.19
CA ASN A 327 -11.83 19.25 -4.68
C ASN A 327 -10.59 18.43 -5.10
N SER A 328 -10.41 17.20 -4.61
CA SER A 328 -9.31 16.32 -5.05
C SER A 328 -9.55 15.76 -6.45
N GLU A 329 -10.80 15.67 -6.91
CA GLU A 329 -11.15 15.18 -8.26
C GLU A 329 -10.46 15.96 -9.39
N ALA A 330 -10.23 17.26 -9.18
CA ALA A 330 -9.54 18.12 -10.15
C ALA A 330 -8.08 17.71 -10.42
N SER A 331 -7.50 16.84 -9.59
CA SER A 331 -6.16 16.26 -9.76
C SER A 331 -6.16 14.84 -10.31
N LEU A 332 -7.33 14.18 -10.36
CA LEU A 332 -7.44 12.80 -10.81
C LEU A 332 -7.52 12.71 -12.34
N ASP A 333 -6.72 11.83 -12.90
CA ASP A 333 -6.79 11.50 -14.31
C ASP A 333 -8.12 10.81 -14.64
N LYS A 334 -8.83 11.35 -15.63
CA LYS A 334 -10.17 10.89 -16.02
C LYS A 334 -10.19 9.41 -16.43
N ASP A 335 -9.19 8.96 -17.18
CA ASP A 335 -9.19 7.60 -17.73
C ASP A 335 -8.83 6.57 -16.64
N ILE A 336 -8.01 6.96 -15.65
CA ILE A 336 -7.79 6.16 -14.43
C ILE A 336 -9.04 6.16 -13.55
N LYS A 337 -9.76 7.28 -13.38
CA LYS A 337 -11.04 7.30 -12.63
C LYS A 337 -12.09 6.41 -13.30
N GLU A 338 -12.23 6.49 -14.63
CA GLU A 338 -13.08 5.57 -15.39
C GLU A 338 -12.63 4.11 -15.29
N SER A 339 -11.32 3.85 -15.19
CA SER A 339 -10.76 2.52 -15.00
C SER A 339 -11.10 1.96 -13.61
N TYR A 340 -10.93 2.76 -12.55
CA TYR A 340 -11.33 2.38 -11.19
C TYR A 340 -12.81 1.98 -11.13
N GLU A 341 -13.72 2.81 -11.68
CA GLU A 341 -15.15 2.51 -11.74
C GLU A 341 -15.45 1.18 -12.44
N LYS A 342 -14.76 0.87 -13.55
CA LYS A 342 -14.93 -0.39 -14.31
C LYS A 342 -14.36 -1.61 -13.58
N ASN A 343 -13.40 -1.44 -12.68
CA ASN A 343 -12.69 -2.53 -11.99
C ASN A 343 -13.07 -2.68 -10.50
N LYS A 344 -14.10 -1.98 -9.99
CA LYS A 344 -14.51 -2.04 -8.56
C LYS A 344 -14.70 -3.44 -8.00
N GLU A 345 -15.22 -4.38 -8.80
CA GLU A 345 -15.39 -5.80 -8.41
C GLU A 345 -14.06 -6.54 -8.17
N GLN A 346 -12.94 -5.99 -8.65
CA GLN A 346 -11.58 -6.51 -8.46
C GLN A 346 -10.87 -5.83 -7.27
N THR A 347 -11.62 -5.07 -6.45
CA THR A 347 -11.11 -4.30 -5.32
C THR A 347 -11.86 -4.61 -4.02
N THR A 348 -11.14 -4.60 -2.90
CA THR A 348 -11.72 -4.61 -1.55
C THR A 348 -11.45 -3.26 -0.91
N LEU A 349 -12.50 -2.53 -0.56
CA LEU A 349 -12.42 -1.23 0.13
C LEU A 349 -13.04 -1.33 1.53
N SER A 350 -12.22 -1.20 2.58
CA SER A 350 -12.66 -1.03 3.97
C SER A 350 -12.42 0.41 4.45
N PHE A 351 -13.05 0.78 5.56
CA PHE A 351 -13.06 2.14 6.10
C PHE A 351 -13.24 2.13 7.62
N THR A 352 -12.52 2.99 8.32
CA THR A 352 -12.70 3.29 9.75
C THR A 352 -12.58 4.80 9.97
N ALA A 353 -13.40 5.35 10.87
CA ALA A 353 -13.27 6.74 11.34
C ALA A 353 -13.04 6.75 12.87
N ILE A 354 -12.29 7.72 13.36
CA ILE A 354 -12.04 7.96 14.80
C ILE A 354 -12.06 9.46 15.10
N GLY A 355 -12.57 9.83 16.27
CA GLY A 355 -12.74 11.22 16.69
C GLY A 355 -13.93 11.89 16.01
N GLY A 356 -14.58 12.82 16.72
CA GLY A 356 -15.77 13.54 16.29
C GLY A 356 -17.03 12.66 16.31
N ASP A 357 -18.08 13.10 15.63
CA ASP A 357 -19.29 12.32 15.37
C ASP A 357 -18.96 11.26 14.29
N SER A 358 -18.14 10.26 14.64
CA SER A 358 -17.53 9.31 13.71
C SER A 358 -18.50 8.21 13.25
N ALA A 359 -19.37 7.74 14.15
CA ALA A 359 -20.24 6.58 13.96
C ALA A 359 -21.21 6.64 12.75
N PRO A 360 -21.73 7.80 12.31
CA PRO A 360 -22.54 7.91 11.09
C PRO A 360 -21.73 7.82 9.79
N LEU A 361 -20.40 7.85 9.84
CA LEU A 361 -19.55 7.88 8.64
C LEU A 361 -19.35 6.50 8.01
N THR A 362 -19.21 6.50 6.69
CA THR A 362 -18.98 5.29 5.89
C THR A 362 -18.05 5.57 4.73
N LYS A 363 -17.57 4.52 4.05
CA LYS A 363 -16.79 4.64 2.81
C LYS A 363 -17.49 5.37 1.65
N ILE A 364 -18.80 5.63 1.75
CA ILE A 364 -19.59 6.38 0.74
C ILE A 364 -20.09 7.74 1.25
N SER A 365 -19.66 8.19 2.44
CA SER A 365 -19.99 9.52 2.98
C SER A 365 -19.61 10.63 2.00
N ASP A 366 -20.46 11.64 1.89
CA ASP A 366 -20.26 12.79 1.01
C ASP A 366 -19.51 13.93 1.72
N LYS A 367 -19.15 14.96 0.96
CA LYS A 367 -18.56 16.19 1.50
C LYS A 367 -19.36 16.80 2.66
N SER A 368 -20.70 16.74 2.62
CA SER A 368 -21.57 17.29 3.67
C SER A 368 -21.42 16.54 5.01
N ALA A 369 -21.43 15.21 4.97
CA ALA A 369 -21.17 14.39 6.14
C ALA A 369 -19.76 14.64 6.73
N ILE A 370 -18.75 14.75 5.88
CA ILE A 370 -17.37 15.04 6.31
C ILE A 370 -17.23 16.46 6.90
N ASP A 371 -17.92 17.46 6.35
CA ASP A 371 -17.85 18.83 6.87
C ASP A 371 -18.63 19.01 8.19
N ASN A 372 -19.69 18.22 8.43
CA ASN A 372 -20.32 18.13 9.74
C ASN A 372 -19.38 17.49 10.77
N TRP A 373 -18.76 16.36 10.41
CA TRP A 373 -17.77 15.68 11.24
C TRP A 373 -16.58 16.59 11.65
N LYS A 374 -16.04 17.39 10.72
CA LYS A 374 -15.00 18.41 11.04
C LYS A 374 -15.44 19.45 12.08
N GLN A 375 -16.73 19.75 12.20
CA GLN A 375 -17.24 20.68 13.21
C GLN A 375 -17.38 20.04 14.59
N SER A 376 -17.64 18.72 14.64
CA SER A 376 -17.82 17.96 15.88
C SER A 376 -16.54 17.74 16.72
N VAL A 377 -15.35 17.92 16.14
CA VAL A 377 -14.05 17.86 16.83
C VAL A 377 -13.62 19.20 17.48
N ALA A 378 -14.53 20.17 17.57
CA ALA A 378 -14.34 21.36 18.39
C ALA A 378 -14.58 21.07 19.89
N GLY A 379 -14.25 22.01 20.79
CA GLY A 379 -14.48 21.83 22.23
C GLY A 379 -13.53 20.84 22.91
N TYR A 380 -12.34 20.65 22.32
CA TYR A 380 -11.28 19.75 22.82
C TYR A 380 -10.56 20.27 24.08
N ASP A 381 -10.89 21.48 24.54
CA ASP A 381 -10.29 22.14 25.71
C ASP A 381 -10.81 21.60 27.06
N LYS A 382 -11.77 20.65 27.05
CA LYS A 382 -12.41 20.08 28.25
C LYS A 382 -12.76 18.62 28.07
N VAL A 383 -12.58 17.82 29.12
CA VAL A 383 -12.75 16.35 29.10
C VAL A 383 -14.17 15.95 28.68
N GLU A 384 -15.18 16.71 29.10
CA GLU A 384 -16.61 16.42 28.91
C GLU A 384 -17.13 16.79 27.52
N THR A 385 -16.43 17.68 26.79
CA THR A 385 -16.78 18.05 25.41
C THR A 385 -15.77 17.57 24.38
N ASN A 386 -14.61 17.07 24.80
CA ASN A 386 -13.57 16.61 23.89
C ASN A 386 -14.02 15.36 23.11
N LYS A 387 -14.30 15.52 21.81
CA LYS A 387 -14.49 14.42 20.86
C LYS A 387 -13.24 14.08 20.05
N THR A 388 -12.08 14.69 20.30
CA THR A 388 -10.88 14.37 19.51
C THR A 388 -10.34 12.99 19.84
N ALA A 389 -9.72 12.37 18.84
CA ALA A 389 -8.87 11.21 18.96
C ALA A 389 -7.40 11.59 18.76
N LEU A 390 -6.51 10.78 19.31
CA LEU A 390 -5.11 10.68 18.92
C LEU A 390 -5.02 10.41 17.41
N ILE A 391 -4.23 11.20 16.69
CA ILE A 391 -3.97 11.04 15.24
C ILE A 391 -2.49 11.25 14.85
N GLY A 392 -1.61 11.58 15.79
CA GLY A 392 -0.18 11.75 15.53
C GLY A 392 0.65 12.01 16.80
N PHE A 393 1.97 12.10 16.63
CA PHE A 393 2.95 12.30 17.72
C PHE A 393 3.96 13.41 17.38
N GLY A 394 3.55 14.37 16.54
CA GLY A 394 4.43 15.34 15.91
C GLY A 394 4.97 14.93 14.53
N SER A 395 5.94 15.68 14.00
CA SER A 395 6.46 15.46 12.63
C SER A 395 7.46 14.31 12.52
N ASP A 396 8.15 14.01 13.62
CA ASP A 396 9.33 13.15 13.64
C ASP A 396 9.26 12.03 14.68
N MET A 397 8.05 11.77 15.18
CA MET A 397 7.73 10.96 16.36
C MET A 397 8.27 11.55 17.68
N GLU A 398 8.49 12.87 17.74
CA GLU A 398 9.09 13.51 18.91
C GLU A 398 8.24 13.42 20.19
N GLY A 399 6.95 13.08 20.07
CA GLY A 399 6.04 12.80 21.18
C GLY A 399 6.08 11.38 21.74
N LEU A 400 6.96 10.49 21.25
CA LEU A 400 7.13 9.13 21.77
C LEU A 400 8.48 8.95 22.45
N ILE A 401 8.49 8.73 23.77
CA ILE A 401 9.69 8.41 24.55
C ILE A 401 9.72 6.91 24.86
N PRO A 402 10.78 6.16 24.50
CA PRO A 402 10.85 4.72 24.76
C PRO A 402 10.71 4.40 26.25
N LEU A 403 9.91 3.37 26.60
CA LEU A 403 9.61 3.05 28.01
C LEU A 403 10.88 2.78 28.85
N TYR A 404 11.96 2.29 28.21
CA TYR A 404 13.22 2.04 28.88
C TYR A 404 13.89 3.31 29.44
N GLU A 405 13.63 4.51 28.91
CA GLU A 405 14.25 5.75 29.41
C GLU A 405 13.68 6.21 30.77
N LEU A 406 12.50 5.68 31.11
CA LEU A 406 11.80 5.91 32.38
C LEU A 406 12.25 4.96 33.50
N ALA A 407 13.12 3.99 33.25
CA ALA A 407 13.72 3.18 34.32
C ALA A 407 14.82 3.96 35.04
N SER A 408 14.78 3.94 36.37
CA SER A 408 15.73 4.57 37.29
C SER A 408 17.10 3.90 37.26
N ASP A 409 17.15 2.57 37.11
CA ASP A 409 18.40 1.80 37.08
C ASP A 409 18.97 1.63 35.64
N PRO A 410 20.23 2.04 35.38
CA PRO A 410 20.85 1.91 34.04
C PRO A 410 21.09 0.49 33.54
N GLN A 411 20.93 -0.58 34.34
CA GLN A 411 20.89 -1.95 33.82
C GLN A 411 19.46 -2.32 33.40
N ARG A 412 18.44 -1.99 34.20
CA ARG A 412 17.03 -2.14 33.83
C ARG A 412 16.68 -1.43 32.52
N GLN A 413 17.25 -0.24 32.27
CA GLN A 413 17.15 0.45 30.97
C GLN A 413 17.64 -0.45 29.80
N LYS A 414 18.81 -1.09 29.95
CA LYS A 414 19.37 -1.98 28.92
C LYS A 414 18.55 -3.26 28.78
N ASP A 415 18.06 -3.83 29.88
CA ASP A 415 17.28 -5.06 29.87
C ASP A 415 15.95 -4.87 29.12
N ILE A 416 15.25 -3.75 29.37
CA ILE A 416 14.04 -3.40 28.61
C ILE A 416 14.37 -3.15 27.14
N LYS A 417 15.42 -2.36 26.85
CA LYS A 417 15.86 -2.08 25.48
C LYS A 417 16.26 -3.34 24.71
N ALA A 418 16.92 -4.30 25.35
CA ALA A 418 17.35 -5.56 24.73
C ALA A 418 16.18 -6.49 24.38
N VAL A 419 15.06 -6.40 25.10
CA VAL A 419 13.81 -7.07 24.71
C VAL A 419 13.13 -6.33 23.56
N MET A 420 13.09 -5.00 23.59
CA MET A 420 12.53 -4.20 22.48
C MET A 420 13.30 -4.40 21.18
N ASP A 421 14.63 -4.39 21.20
CA ASP A 421 15.49 -4.59 20.01
C ASP A 421 15.58 -6.07 19.56
N GLY A 422 14.91 -7.00 20.24
CA GLY A 422 15.09 -8.45 20.06
C GLY A 422 14.02 -9.13 19.19
N ASP A 423 14.46 -9.99 18.28
CA ASP A 423 13.65 -10.68 17.26
C ASP A 423 12.41 -11.41 17.85
N GLY A 424 12.50 -11.91 19.08
CA GLY A 424 11.42 -12.62 19.77
C GLY A 424 10.40 -11.76 20.54
N PHE A 425 10.39 -10.44 20.36
CA PHE A 425 9.34 -9.54 20.86
C PHE A 425 8.30 -9.18 19.78
N VAL A 426 8.73 -9.09 18.53
CA VAL A 426 7.83 -8.98 17.37
C VAL A 426 7.32 -10.37 17.01
N THR A 427 6.02 -10.53 16.77
CA THR A 427 5.40 -11.83 16.44
C THR A 427 4.50 -11.76 15.21
N ILE A 428 4.66 -10.73 14.38
CA ILE A 428 3.92 -10.53 13.13
C ILE A 428 4.93 -10.59 11.99
N GLU A 429 4.89 -11.70 11.28
CA GLU A 429 5.59 -11.94 10.02
C GLU A 429 4.54 -12.02 8.91
N TYR A 430 4.85 -11.51 7.73
CA TYR A 430 4.02 -11.69 6.54
C TYR A 430 4.70 -12.61 5.53
N GLU A 431 3.91 -13.34 4.76
CA GLU A 431 4.44 -14.00 3.57
C GLU A 431 4.91 -12.92 2.58
N ASP A 432 6.22 -12.88 2.38
CA ASP A 432 6.84 -11.99 1.41
C ASP A 432 6.52 -12.43 -0.02
N LYS A 433 6.52 -11.48 -0.96
CA LYS A 433 6.17 -11.79 -2.35
C LYS A 433 7.24 -12.64 -3.02
N ASN A 434 6.84 -13.32 -4.10
CA ASN A 434 7.76 -14.01 -5.00
C ASN A 434 8.65 -12.98 -5.73
N ASN A 435 9.72 -12.53 -5.07
CA ASN A 435 10.64 -11.50 -5.56
C ASN A 435 11.58 -12.05 -6.65
N TYR A 436 11.06 -12.22 -7.87
CA TYR A 436 11.80 -12.78 -8.99
C TYR A 436 12.87 -11.80 -9.51
N GLN A 437 14.14 -12.19 -9.45
CA GLN A 437 15.25 -11.40 -9.98
C GLN A 437 15.36 -11.56 -11.50
N ILE A 438 15.51 -10.44 -12.20
CA ILE A 438 15.57 -10.33 -13.65
C ILE A 438 16.77 -9.46 -14.03
N GLU A 439 17.82 -10.06 -14.59
CA GLU A 439 18.83 -9.32 -15.34
C GLU A 439 18.23 -8.89 -16.68
N ILE A 440 18.42 -7.63 -17.09
CA ILE A 440 17.86 -7.12 -18.35
C ILE A 440 18.51 -7.83 -19.55
N PRO A 441 17.72 -8.52 -20.40
CA PRO A 441 18.28 -9.21 -21.55
C PRO A 441 18.70 -8.26 -22.66
N THR A 442 19.82 -8.61 -23.30
CA THR A 442 20.18 -8.10 -24.62
C THR A 442 19.32 -8.75 -25.71
N PHE A 443 19.13 -8.01 -26.81
CA PHE A 443 18.41 -8.45 -28.00
C PHE A 443 19.35 -8.39 -29.21
N SER A 444 19.21 -9.36 -30.12
CA SER A 444 20.02 -9.40 -31.36
C SER A 444 19.42 -8.47 -32.41
N GLU A 445 20.29 -7.77 -33.14
CA GLU A 445 19.90 -6.93 -34.29
C GLU A 445 19.58 -7.77 -35.54
N GLU A 446 19.88 -9.08 -35.54
CA GLU A 446 19.63 -9.99 -36.66
C GLU A 446 18.15 -10.04 -37.09
N VAL A 447 17.93 -10.27 -38.38
CA VAL A 447 16.61 -10.11 -39.02
C VAL A 447 15.54 -11.09 -38.51
N ASN A 448 15.99 -12.29 -38.15
CA ASN A 448 15.21 -13.43 -37.67
C ASN A 448 15.16 -13.53 -36.13
N ALA A 449 15.83 -12.64 -35.40
CA ALA A 449 15.77 -12.60 -33.94
C ALA A 449 14.38 -12.18 -33.45
N THR A 450 13.96 -12.66 -32.28
CA THR A 450 12.74 -12.17 -31.61
C THR A 450 13.04 -10.93 -30.77
N LEU A 451 12.04 -10.05 -30.64
CA LEU A 451 12.05 -8.86 -29.78
C LEU A 451 11.16 -9.03 -28.53
N VAL A 452 10.82 -10.28 -28.20
CA VAL A 452 10.05 -10.68 -27.02
C VAL A 452 10.77 -11.85 -26.35
N LYS A 453 10.98 -11.78 -25.04
CA LYS A 453 11.64 -12.84 -24.23
C LYS A 453 10.84 -13.12 -22.97
N ASP A 454 10.60 -14.38 -22.68
CA ASP A 454 9.90 -14.84 -21.48
C ASP A 454 10.89 -15.14 -20.35
N ILE A 455 10.64 -14.54 -19.20
CA ILE A 455 11.36 -14.76 -17.95
C ILE A 455 10.63 -15.84 -17.16
N LYS A 456 11.35 -16.90 -16.78
CA LYS A 456 10.76 -18.07 -16.13
C LYS A 456 11.40 -18.39 -14.80
N ASP A 457 10.57 -18.82 -13.85
CA ASP A 457 11.04 -19.37 -12.58
C ASP A 457 11.57 -20.81 -12.71
N SER A 458 12.03 -21.36 -11.59
CA SER A 458 12.55 -22.73 -11.48
C SER A 458 11.51 -23.82 -11.80
N ASN A 459 10.21 -23.50 -11.81
CA ASN A 459 9.13 -24.41 -12.24
C ASN A 459 8.81 -24.26 -13.74
N ASN A 460 9.60 -23.48 -14.50
CA ASN A 460 9.38 -23.12 -15.91
C ASN A 460 8.03 -22.38 -16.13
N ARG A 461 7.49 -21.74 -15.09
CA ARG A 461 6.35 -20.80 -15.19
C ARG A 461 6.88 -19.46 -15.69
N VAL A 462 6.22 -18.87 -16.70
CA VAL A 462 6.53 -17.50 -17.13
C VAL A 462 6.00 -16.53 -16.08
N VAL A 463 6.89 -15.71 -15.52
CA VAL A 463 6.59 -14.74 -14.45
C VAL A 463 6.62 -13.30 -14.94
N ALA A 464 7.38 -13.04 -16.00
CA ALA A 464 7.39 -11.78 -16.73
C ALA A 464 7.77 -12.00 -18.20
N THR A 465 7.45 -11.04 -19.06
CA THR A 465 7.87 -11.00 -20.47
C THR A 465 8.55 -9.66 -20.74
N VAL A 466 9.79 -9.70 -21.23
CA VAL A 466 10.56 -8.52 -21.65
C VAL A 466 10.34 -8.28 -23.13
N CYS A 467 9.91 -7.07 -23.48
CA CYS A 467 9.70 -6.64 -24.86
C CYS A 467 10.70 -5.53 -25.20
N ASN A 468 11.42 -5.67 -26.31
CA ASN A 468 12.24 -4.60 -26.88
C ASN A 468 11.35 -3.78 -27.82
N GLU A 469 10.71 -2.73 -27.32
CA GLU A 469 9.64 -1.97 -27.97
C GLU A 469 10.13 -0.68 -28.62
N PHE A 470 9.43 -0.20 -29.65
CA PHE A 470 9.58 1.19 -30.09
C PHE A 470 8.51 2.06 -29.44
N ILE A 471 8.95 3.01 -28.61
CA ILE A 471 8.09 3.93 -27.87
C ILE A 471 8.67 5.35 -28.06
N PRO A 472 8.23 6.10 -29.08
CA PRO A 472 8.79 7.41 -29.41
C PRO A 472 8.72 8.42 -28.26
N GLU A 473 7.69 8.31 -27.42
CA GLU A 473 7.51 9.05 -26.17
C GLU A 473 8.69 8.92 -25.20
N ILE A 474 9.44 7.80 -25.25
CA ILE A 474 10.63 7.53 -24.42
C ILE A 474 11.90 7.78 -25.23
N ASN A 475 11.96 7.22 -26.44
CA ASN A 475 13.11 7.37 -27.33
C ASN A 475 12.64 7.31 -28.81
N PRO A 476 12.76 8.41 -29.59
CA PRO A 476 12.35 8.44 -30.99
C PRO A 476 13.39 7.84 -31.94
N GLU A 477 14.62 7.57 -31.48
CA GLU A 477 15.70 7.02 -32.31
C GLU A 477 15.82 5.50 -32.23
N LYS A 478 15.53 4.90 -31.07
CA LYS A 478 15.86 3.51 -30.75
C LYS A 478 14.74 2.79 -29.99
N ARG A 479 14.79 1.46 -30.02
CA ARG A 479 13.95 0.62 -29.16
C ARG A 479 14.43 0.62 -27.71
N VAL A 480 13.51 0.43 -26.79
CA VAL A 480 13.73 0.35 -25.34
C VAL A 480 13.20 -0.97 -24.78
N ASN A 481 13.85 -1.51 -23.76
CA ASN A 481 13.34 -2.68 -23.05
C ASN A 481 12.23 -2.27 -22.07
N VAL A 482 11.12 -2.99 -22.08
CA VAL A 482 10.05 -2.88 -21.08
C VAL A 482 9.72 -4.27 -20.56
N ILE A 483 9.72 -4.43 -19.24
CA ILE A 483 9.46 -5.70 -18.56
C ILE A 483 8.02 -5.68 -18.04
N TYR A 484 7.21 -6.64 -18.45
CA TYR A 484 5.82 -6.77 -18.01
C TYR A 484 5.63 -8.03 -17.16
N PRO A 485 4.99 -7.94 -15.98
CA PRO A 485 4.55 -9.12 -15.24
C PRO A 485 3.58 -10.00 -16.04
N MET A 486 3.56 -11.30 -15.72
CA MET A 486 2.69 -12.29 -16.37
C MET A 486 1.77 -12.97 -15.35
N ALA A 487 0.46 -12.80 -15.52
CA ALA A 487 -0.57 -13.42 -14.68
C ALA A 487 -1.44 -14.37 -15.52
N SER A 488 -1.60 -15.63 -15.07
CA SER A 488 -2.43 -16.65 -15.75
C SER A 488 -2.18 -16.81 -17.26
N GLY A 489 -0.95 -16.57 -17.72
CA GLY A 489 -0.56 -16.64 -19.14
C GLY A 489 -0.88 -15.38 -19.98
N LYS A 490 -1.28 -14.28 -19.34
CA LYS A 490 -1.47 -12.95 -19.94
C LYS A 490 -0.43 -11.96 -19.44
N ILE A 491 -0.01 -11.06 -20.32
CA ILE A 491 0.90 -9.96 -20.01
C ILE A 491 0.09 -8.84 -19.32
N LEU A 492 0.55 -8.35 -18.17
CA LEU A 492 -0.08 -7.21 -17.50
C LEU A 492 0.32 -5.90 -18.16
N MET A 493 -0.30 -5.61 -19.31
CA MET A 493 0.02 -4.47 -20.19
C MET A 493 -0.08 -3.10 -19.51
N HIS A 494 -0.82 -2.98 -18.40
CA HIS A 494 -0.91 -1.75 -17.60
C HIS A 494 0.22 -1.59 -16.57
N ALA A 495 1.03 -2.63 -16.33
CA ALA A 495 2.06 -2.71 -15.29
C ALA A 495 3.48 -2.93 -15.87
N GLY A 496 3.77 -2.40 -17.06
CA GLY A 496 5.11 -2.46 -17.63
C GLY A 496 6.11 -1.60 -16.85
N PHE A 497 7.34 -2.08 -16.71
CA PHE A 497 8.45 -1.33 -16.12
C PHE A 497 9.52 -1.06 -17.19
N PHE A 498 9.75 0.23 -17.49
CA PHE A 498 10.88 0.68 -18.29
C PHE A 498 12.05 1.01 -17.34
N PRO A 499 13.26 0.46 -17.55
CA PRO A 499 14.36 0.46 -16.57
C PRO A 499 15.31 1.66 -16.63
N GLY A 500 14.98 2.68 -17.41
CA GLY A 500 15.80 3.88 -17.58
C GLY A 500 17.01 3.68 -18.50
N TYR A 501 17.70 4.79 -18.79
CA TYR A 501 19.05 4.85 -19.36
C TYR A 501 19.68 6.20 -19.00
N GLU A 502 20.96 6.42 -19.33
CA GLU A 502 21.66 7.68 -19.03
C GLU A 502 20.90 8.92 -19.55
N GLY A 503 20.39 9.76 -18.66
CA GLY A 503 19.56 10.92 -19.00
C GLY A 503 18.06 10.63 -19.19
N ARG A 504 17.56 9.46 -18.78
CA ARG A 504 16.13 9.11 -18.80
C ARG A 504 15.77 8.18 -17.63
N ARG A 505 14.93 8.66 -16.71
CA ARG A 505 14.46 7.89 -15.53
C ARG A 505 13.72 6.61 -15.91
N PRO A 506 13.79 5.56 -15.08
CA PRO A 506 12.81 4.48 -15.10
C PRO A 506 11.38 5.01 -15.02
N ALA A 507 10.44 4.30 -15.64
CA ALA A 507 9.02 4.69 -15.68
C ALA A 507 8.08 3.49 -15.75
N ARG A 508 6.88 3.63 -15.19
CA ARG A 508 5.78 2.70 -15.44
C ARG A 508 5.18 2.97 -16.82
N ILE A 509 5.09 1.92 -17.62
CA ILE A 509 4.56 1.89 -18.98
C ILE A 509 3.22 1.16 -18.96
N SER A 510 2.14 1.90 -19.18
CA SER A 510 0.77 1.37 -19.14
C SER A 510 0.13 1.49 -20.52
N TRP A 511 -0.17 0.35 -21.15
CA TRP A 511 -0.87 0.27 -22.43
C TRP A 511 -2.35 -0.10 -22.24
N ASN A 512 -3.23 0.62 -22.94
CA ASN A 512 -4.65 0.32 -23.05
C ASN A 512 -5.05 0.29 -24.53
N GLY A 513 -4.86 -0.87 -25.16
CA GLY A 513 -4.89 -1.01 -26.62
C GLY A 513 -3.73 -0.24 -27.26
N SER A 514 -4.05 0.69 -28.16
CA SER A 514 -3.12 1.64 -28.79
C SER A 514 -2.77 2.85 -27.93
N ASN A 515 -3.49 3.09 -26.83
CA ASN A 515 -3.26 4.26 -25.98
C ASN A 515 -2.17 3.97 -24.94
N LEU A 516 -1.20 4.87 -24.83
CA LEU A 516 -0.06 4.79 -23.93
C LEU A 516 -0.20 5.80 -22.80
N LYS A 517 0.14 5.38 -21.59
CA LYS A 517 0.46 6.25 -20.46
C LYS A 517 1.83 5.90 -19.88
N ILE A 518 2.61 6.93 -19.56
CA ILE A 518 3.92 6.85 -18.91
C ILE A 518 3.82 7.61 -17.59
N VAL A 519 4.38 7.04 -16.52
CA VAL A 519 4.57 7.73 -15.23
C VAL A 519 5.99 7.44 -14.76
N ASP A 520 6.80 8.49 -14.60
CA ASP A 520 8.19 8.34 -14.18
C ASP A 520 8.28 7.97 -12.68
N TYR A 521 9.31 7.21 -12.32
CA TYR A 521 9.62 6.94 -10.92
C TYR A 521 10.52 8.05 -10.36
N ASP A 522 9.92 9.11 -9.81
CA ASP A 522 10.62 10.31 -9.31
C ASP A 522 11.73 10.00 -8.28
N ASN A 523 11.58 8.91 -7.53
CA ASN A 523 12.54 8.40 -6.54
C ASN A 523 13.72 7.62 -7.14
N LEU A 524 13.78 7.44 -8.46
CA LEU A 524 14.87 6.77 -9.17
C LEU A 524 15.68 7.76 -10.04
N GLU A 525 16.96 7.42 -10.26
CA GLU A 525 17.91 8.25 -10.99
C GLU A 525 17.78 8.10 -12.52
N GLU A 526 18.38 9.03 -13.26
CA GLU A 526 18.40 9.06 -14.74
C GLU A 526 19.47 8.10 -15.33
N LYS A 527 19.34 6.81 -15.01
CA LYS A 527 20.27 5.74 -15.41
C LYS A 527 19.55 4.41 -15.69
N GLU A 528 20.26 3.47 -16.31
CA GLU A 528 19.80 2.07 -16.51
C GLU A 528 19.97 1.25 -15.23
N TYR A 529 18.90 0.58 -14.79
CA TYR A 529 18.92 -0.34 -13.65
C TYR A 529 18.92 -1.80 -14.13
N LYS A 530 20.10 -2.44 -14.18
CA LYS A 530 20.30 -3.75 -14.85
C LYS A 530 19.67 -4.96 -14.17
N ASN A 531 19.48 -4.91 -12.86
CA ASN A 531 18.81 -5.96 -12.08
C ASN A 531 17.48 -5.41 -11.55
N ILE A 532 16.38 -6.04 -11.95
CA ILE A 532 15.02 -5.70 -11.56
C ILE A 532 14.43 -6.88 -10.78
N TYR A 533 13.64 -6.59 -9.75
CA TYR A 533 12.91 -7.57 -8.96
C TYR A 533 11.41 -7.40 -9.23
N ILE A 534 10.71 -8.47 -9.60
CA ILE A 534 9.25 -8.44 -9.81
C ILE A 534 8.55 -9.31 -8.78
N GLY A 535 7.64 -8.69 -8.02
CA GLY A 535 6.75 -9.33 -7.05
C GLY A 535 5.29 -9.12 -7.46
N GLY A 536 4.67 -10.13 -8.07
CA GLY A 536 3.31 -9.98 -8.60
C GLY A 536 3.27 -9.01 -9.77
N ALA A 537 2.47 -7.96 -9.68
CA ALA A 537 2.40 -6.90 -10.70
C ALA A 537 3.46 -5.79 -10.52
N THR A 538 4.21 -5.80 -9.43
CA THR A 538 5.06 -4.69 -9.01
C THR A 538 6.52 -4.96 -9.33
N ALA A 539 7.23 -3.96 -9.87
CA ALA A 539 8.65 -4.05 -10.20
C ALA A 539 9.49 -3.06 -9.36
N ARG A 540 10.65 -3.50 -8.86
CA ARG A 540 11.57 -2.72 -8.02
C ARG A 540 13.01 -2.83 -8.53
N THR A 541 13.83 -1.83 -8.24
CA THR A 541 15.28 -1.82 -8.56
C THR A 541 16.18 -2.29 -7.41
N LYS A 542 15.59 -2.60 -6.26
CA LYS A 542 16.22 -3.19 -5.07
C LYS A 542 15.18 -3.96 -4.26
N LEU A 543 15.65 -4.85 -3.40
CA LEU A 543 14.88 -5.44 -2.31
C LEU A 543 15.24 -4.77 -0.97
N ASN A 544 14.48 -5.08 0.07
CA ASN A 544 14.77 -4.68 1.45
C ASN A 544 15.72 -5.73 2.10
N GLU A 545 16.31 -5.43 3.27
CA GLU A 545 17.51 -6.14 3.77
C GLU A 545 17.27 -7.61 4.18
N ASP A 546 16.03 -7.97 4.46
CA ASP A 546 15.55 -9.29 4.86
C ASP A 546 15.00 -10.14 3.70
N GLN A 547 14.52 -9.48 2.64
CA GLN A 547 13.88 -10.13 1.50
C GLN A 547 14.87 -10.91 0.62
N THR A 548 14.54 -12.16 0.28
CA THR A 548 15.38 -13.01 -0.56
C THR A 548 14.90 -13.06 -2.03
N PRO A 549 15.81 -12.89 -3.01
CA PRO A 549 15.44 -12.97 -4.43
C PRO A 549 15.25 -14.42 -4.89
N LYS A 550 14.40 -14.60 -5.91
CA LYS A 550 14.18 -15.88 -6.59
C LYS A 550 14.77 -15.83 -7.99
N GLU A 551 15.75 -16.69 -8.26
CA GLU A 551 16.44 -16.78 -9.54
C GLU A 551 15.48 -17.10 -10.70
N THR A 552 15.78 -16.57 -11.89
CA THR A 552 15.01 -16.80 -13.11
C THR A 552 15.90 -17.21 -14.29
N THR A 553 15.28 -17.64 -15.38
CA THR A 553 15.94 -17.94 -16.66
C THR A 553 15.24 -17.21 -17.81
N ILE A 554 16.03 -16.77 -18.79
CA ILE A 554 15.56 -15.97 -19.93
C ILE A 554 15.42 -16.88 -21.16
N HIS A 555 14.25 -16.84 -21.82
CA HIS A 555 13.93 -17.64 -22.99
C HIS A 555 13.45 -16.75 -24.14
N ASP A 556 13.95 -16.96 -25.34
CA ASP A 556 13.44 -16.27 -26.53
C ASP A 556 12.02 -16.74 -26.88
N SER A 557 11.07 -15.79 -27.02
CA SER A 557 9.67 -16.08 -27.32
C SER A 557 9.41 -16.10 -28.83
N TYR A 558 8.85 -17.20 -29.34
CA TYR A 558 8.52 -17.39 -30.76
C TYR A 558 7.08 -17.88 -30.93
N LEU A 559 6.44 -17.53 -32.05
CA LEU A 559 5.28 -18.28 -32.52
C LEU A 559 5.79 -19.56 -33.20
N ASN A 560 5.68 -20.69 -32.51
CA ASN A 560 5.89 -22.00 -33.15
C ASN A 560 4.64 -22.37 -33.97
N ALA A 561 4.77 -22.36 -35.29
CA ALA A 561 3.66 -22.63 -36.21
C ALA A 561 4.14 -23.22 -37.55
N VAL A 562 3.20 -23.59 -38.42
CA VAL A 562 3.48 -24.25 -39.71
C VAL A 562 4.16 -23.28 -40.69
N HIS A 563 5.08 -23.80 -41.50
CA HIS A 563 5.75 -23.07 -42.57
C HIS A 563 5.76 -23.88 -43.87
N TYR A 564 5.74 -23.24 -45.04
CA TYR A 564 5.55 -23.91 -46.34
C TYR A 564 6.62 -24.96 -46.67
N THR A 565 7.83 -24.83 -46.12
CA THR A 565 8.94 -25.78 -46.30
C THR A 565 9.12 -26.79 -45.16
N GLN A 566 8.45 -26.63 -44.02
CA GLN A 566 8.77 -27.36 -42.78
C GLN A 566 7.60 -27.44 -41.80
N SER A 567 7.43 -28.59 -41.15
CA SER A 567 6.28 -28.89 -40.28
C SER A 567 6.05 -27.88 -39.16
N TYR A 568 7.13 -27.32 -38.62
CA TYR A 568 7.14 -26.30 -37.57
C TYR A 568 8.26 -25.29 -37.86
N TYR A 569 8.02 -24.02 -37.54
CA TYR A 569 8.97 -22.92 -37.61
C TYR A 569 8.72 -21.96 -36.45
N ASN A 570 9.78 -21.33 -35.96
CA ASN A 570 9.76 -20.35 -34.90
C ASN A 570 9.71 -18.94 -35.51
N TYR A 571 8.51 -18.42 -35.77
CA TYR A 571 8.35 -17.05 -36.25
C TYR A 571 8.73 -16.07 -35.15
N PRO A 572 9.71 -15.16 -35.36
CA PRO A 572 10.10 -14.14 -34.38
C PRO A 572 8.96 -13.19 -34.06
N LEU A 573 8.95 -12.68 -32.82
CA LEU A 573 7.88 -11.83 -32.30
C LEU A 573 8.34 -10.39 -32.07
N VAL A 574 7.39 -9.48 -32.01
CA VAL A 574 7.58 -8.08 -31.60
C VAL A 574 6.30 -7.55 -30.94
N LYS A 575 6.43 -6.84 -29.82
CA LYS A 575 5.30 -6.12 -29.22
C LYS A 575 5.11 -4.77 -29.92
N ILE A 576 3.86 -4.43 -30.23
CA ILE A 576 3.46 -3.13 -30.78
C ILE A 576 2.16 -2.73 -30.07
N PHE A 577 2.22 -1.64 -29.31
CA PHE A 577 1.14 -1.25 -28.41
C PHE A 577 0.76 -2.41 -27.45
N GLY A 578 -0.52 -2.61 -27.15
CA GLY A 578 -1.01 -3.73 -26.34
C GLY A 578 -1.07 -5.12 -27.02
N ASP A 579 -0.62 -5.28 -28.27
CA ASP A 579 -0.70 -6.55 -29.03
C ASP A 579 0.70 -7.12 -29.35
N ILE A 580 0.80 -8.45 -29.48
CA ILE A 580 2.03 -9.15 -29.91
C ILE A 580 1.91 -9.55 -31.39
N TRP A 581 2.93 -9.22 -32.19
CA TRP A 581 2.94 -9.39 -33.64
C TRP A 581 4.03 -10.36 -34.09
N THR A 582 3.88 -10.95 -35.29
CA THR A 582 5.02 -11.59 -35.99
C THR A 582 5.94 -10.52 -36.58
N ARG A 583 7.23 -10.61 -36.26
CA ARG A 583 8.30 -9.73 -36.77
C ARG A 583 8.63 -10.00 -38.25
N GLU A 584 8.19 -11.14 -38.78
CA GLU A 584 8.16 -11.46 -40.21
C GLU A 584 6.76 -11.88 -40.70
N ASP A 585 6.66 -12.12 -42.00
CA ASP A 585 5.43 -12.54 -42.70
C ASP A 585 5.12 -14.03 -42.42
N TYR A 586 3.83 -14.37 -42.21
CA TYR A 586 3.40 -15.74 -41.90
C TYR A 586 3.17 -16.57 -43.18
N LYS A 587 3.91 -17.68 -43.31
CA LYS A 587 4.11 -18.42 -44.58
C LYS A 587 3.61 -19.87 -44.49
N ALA A 588 2.36 -20.08 -44.08
CA ALA A 588 1.78 -21.43 -43.96
C ALA A 588 1.19 -21.99 -45.27
N ASN A 589 1.32 -23.30 -45.48
CA ASN A 589 0.62 -24.09 -46.52
C ASN A 589 -0.60 -24.87 -45.98
N LYS A 590 -1.04 -24.53 -44.76
CA LYS A 590 -2.19 -25.12 -44.04
C LYS A 590 -3.13 -24.02 -43.55
N PHE A 591 -4.41 -24.36 -43.41
CA PHE A 591 -5.37 -23.51 -42.70
C PHE A 591 -5.07 -23.51 -41.19
N GLY A 592 -5.64 -22.57 -40.45
CA GLY A 592 -5.46 -22.42 -39.00
C GLY A 592 -5.91 -23.63 -38.16
N ASN A 593 -6.78 -24.48 -38.72
CA ASN A 593 -7.21 -25.76 -38.15
C ASN A 593 -6.24 -26.93 -38.45
N GLY A 594 -5.10 -26.68 -39.11
CA GLY A 594 -4.10 -27.69 -39.45
C GLY A 594 -4.40 -28.49 -40.72
N ASN A 595 -5.54 -28.30 -41.39
CA ASN A 595 -5.80 -28.95 -42.66
C ASN A 595 -4.89 -28.42 -43.77
N SER A 596 -4.39 -29.32 -44.61
CA SER A 596 -3.61 -28.96 -45.80
C SER A 596 -4.42 -28.06 -46.73
N MET A 597 -3.90 -26.88 -47.08
CA MET A 597 -4.47 -26.14 -48.19
C MET A 597 -4.21 -26.88 -49.50
N VAL A 598 -3.08 -27.60 -49.60
CA VAL A 598 -2.63 -28.37 -50.77
C VAL A 598 -3.41 -29.69 -50.92
N TRP A 599 -3.79 -30.01 -52.16
CA TRP A 599 -4.38 -31.28 -52.61
C TRP A 599 -3.49 -32.02 -53.61
N LYS A 600 -2.70 -31.31 -54.43
CA LYS A 600 -1.67 -31.87 -55.32
C LYS A 600 -0.53 -30.89 -55.54
N GLU A 601 0.70 -31.38 -55.58
CA GLU A 601 1.91 -30.62 -55.91
C GLU A 601 2.35 -30.89 -57.36
N ASN A 602 2.74 -29.85 -58.07
CA ASN A 602 3.48 -29.89 -59.34
C ASN A 602 4.61 -28.84 -59.25
N LEU A 603 5.87 -29.28 -59.26
CA LEU A 603 7.02 -28.40 -59.09
C LEU A 603 7.67 -28.12 -60.45
N GLN A 604 7.63 -26.87 -60.93
CA GLN A 604 8.29 -26.47 -62.18
C GLN A 604 9.17 -25.23 -61.97
N LEU A 605 10.44 -25.34 -62.36
CA LEU A 605 11.33 -24.18 -62.50
C LEU A 605 10.99 -23.48 -63.82
N VAL A 606 10.47 -22.27 -63.73
CA VAL A 606 10.11 -21.46 -64.91
C VAL A 606 11.13 -20.33 -65.02
N LYS A 607 11.46 -19.98 -66.27
CA LYS A 607 12.33 -18.85 -66.59
C LYS A 607 11.54 -17.83 -67.41
N ASP A 608 11.55 -16.58 -66.97
CA ASP A 608 11.00 -15.46 -67.73
C ASP A 608 12.10 -14.41 -68.03
N ILE A 609 11.66 -13.18 -68.31
CA ILE A 609 12.51 -12.02 -68.60
C ILE A 609 13.17 -11.39 -67.34
N TYR A 610 12.77 -11.79 -66.13
CA TYR A 610 13.32 -11.27 -64.87
C TYR A 610 14.21 -12.30 -64.15
N GLY A 611 14.04 -13.60 -64.39
CA GLY A 611 14.99 -14.61 -63.89
C GLY A 611 14.52 -16.06 -63.99
N TYR A 612 15.16 -16.92 -63.19
CA TYR A 612 14.60 -18.21 -62.82
C TYR A 612 13.77 -18.03 -61.54
N TYR A 613 12.55 -18.52 -61.54
CA TYR A 613 11.74 -18.62 -60.33
C TYR A 613 11.19 -20.05 -60.17
N GLY A 614 11.15 -20.52 -58.92
CA GLY A 614 10.41 -21.73 -58.57
C GLY A 614 8.93 -21.44 -58.65
N ASN A 615 8.22 -22.08 -59.58
CA ASN A 615 6.78 -22.05 -59.67
C ASN A 615 6.24 -23.32 -58.99
N PHE A 616 5.92 -23.20 -57.70
CA PHE A 616 5.32 -24.30 -56.94
C PHE A 616 3.82 -24.28 -57.18
N GLN A 617 3.31 -25.21 -58.00
CA GLN A 617 1.88 -25.28 -58.27
C GLN A 617 1.19 -26.21 -57.28
N PHE A 618 0.33 -25.64 -56.46
CA PHE A 618 -0.49 -26.32 -55.48
C PHE A 618 -1.97 -26.18 -55.84
N ASN A 619 -2.60 -27.24 -56.33
CA ASN A 619 -4.07 -27.27 -56.43
C ASN A 619 -4.62 -27.36 -55.00
N THR A 620 -5.57 -26.50 -54.62
CA THR A 620 -6.04 -26.44 -53.23
C THR A 620 -7.35 -27.17 -52.97
N GLN A 621 -7.55 -27.56 -51.72
CA GLN A 621 -8.83 -28.12 -51.26
C GLN A 621 -9.98 -27.09 -51.35
N ALA A 622 -9.66 -25.78 -51.33
CA ALA A 622 -10.63 -24.72 -51.55
C ALA A 622 -11.32 -24.81 -52.93
N CYS A 623 -10.63 -25.36 -53.95
CA CYS A 623 -11.18 -25.52 -55.30
C CYS A 623 -12.33 -26.56 -55.37
N ASN A 624 -12.43 -27.49 -54.40
CA ASN A 624 -13.46 -28.53 -54.39
C ASN A 624 -14.83 -28.06 -53.89
N TYR A 625 -14.98 -26.82 -53.42
CA TYR A 625 -16.26 -26.27 -52.96
C TYR A 625 -17.16 -25.71 -54.09
N GLY A 626 -16.84 -26.02 -55.36
CA GLY A 626 -17.81 -26.03 -56.46
C GLY A 626 -18.30 -24.68 -56.99
N THR A 627 -17.71 -23.55 -56.57
CA THR A 627 -18.02 -22.22 -57.11
C THR A 627 -16.76 -21.45 -57.48
N SER A 628 -16.80 -20.75 -58.62
CA SER A 628 -15.68 -20.03 -59.24
C SER A 628 -15.44 -18.63 -58.65
N LEU A 629 -15.65 -18.46 -57.35
CA LEU A 629 -15.57 -17.20 -56.60
C LEU A 629 -14.88 -17.42 -55.23
N TRP A 630 -14.52 -16.32 -54.56
CA TRP A 630 -14.08 -16.28 -53.14
C TRP A 630 -12.64 -16.78 -52.83
N TYR A 631 -11.60 -16.41 -53.58
CA TYR A 631 -10.32 -17.13 -53.50
C TYR A 631 -9.19 -16.56 -52.62
N LYS A 632 -8.88 -15.25 -52.63
CA LYS A 632 -7.80 -14.72 -51.75
C LYS A 632 -8.35 -14.25 -50.39
N ARG A 633 -9.34 -13.35 -50.40
CA ARG A 633 -9.94 -12.76 -49.20
C ARG A 633 -10.50 -13.82 -48.24
N SER A 634 -11.23 -14.81 -48.74
CA SER A 634 -11.94 -15.78 -47.89
C SER A 634 -11.02 -16.65 -47.02
N VAL A 635 -9.79 -16.91 -47.47
CA VAL A 635 -8.79 -17.65 -46.69
C VAL A 635 -8.39 -16.84 -45.46
N VAL A 636 -8.25 -15.52 -45.62
CA VAL A 636 -7.92 -14.56 -44.56
C VAL A 636 -9.12 -14.28 -43.65
N THR A 637 -10.32 -14.06 -44.21
CA THR A 637 -11.49 -13.54 -43.48
C THR A 637 -12.53 -14.58 -43.07
N ASP A 638 -12.72 -15.64 -43.87
CA ASP A 638 -13.92 -16.51 -43.77
C ASP A 638 -13.59 -17.98 -43.42
N LYS A 639 -12.33 -18.40 -43.58
CA LYS A 639 -11.89 -19.81 -43.41
C LYS A 639 -10.77 -20.02 -42.39
N GLY A 640 -10.17 -18.94 -41.89
CA GLY A 640 -9.14 -18.98 -40.84
C GLY A 640 -7.76 -19.43 -41.35
N PHE A 641 -6.94 -18.46 -41.74
CA PHE A 641 -5.52 -18.67 -42.09
C PHE A 641 -4.60 -18.69 -40.87
N ALA A 642 -4.92 -17.89 -39.83
CA ALA A 642 -4.14 -17.79 -38.61
C ALA A 642 -4.27 -19.05 -37.71
N PRO A 643 -3.20 -19.49 -37.02
CA PRO A 643 -3.27 -20.58 -36.05
C PRO A 643 -4.07 -20.19 -34.81
N SER A 644 -4.51 -21.17 -34.02
CA SER A 644 -5.32 -20.93 -32.82
C SER A 644 -4.65 -19.93 -31.85
N GLY A 645 -5.44 -18.98 -31.34
CA GLY A 645 -4.96 -17.88 -30.49
C GLY A 645 -4.36 -16.69 -31.24
N TRP A 646 -4.22 -16.76 -32.58
CA TRP A 646 -3.73 -15.67 -33.43
C TRP A 646 -4.81 -15.24 -34.44
N ALA A 647 -4.67 -14.03 -34.95
CA ALA A 647 -5.52 -13.45 -35.98
C ALA A 647 -4.68 -12.67 -37.01
N VAL A 648 -5.24 -12.42 -38.19
CA VAL A 648 -4.73 -11.39 -39.10
C VAL A 648 -5.19 -10.02 -38.55
N PRO A 649 -4.33 -8.97 -38.48
CA PRO A 649 -4.72 -7.65 -37.99
C PRO A 649 -5.79 -6.99 -38.87
N SER A 650 -6.51 -6.02 -38.31
CA SER A 650 -7.48 -5.21 -39.06
C SER A 650 -6.85 -3.92 -39.59
N SER A 651 -7.58 -3.20 -40.44
CA SER A 651 -7.21 -1.89 -40.93
C SER A 651 -6.98 -0.87 -39.81
N THR A 652 -7.64 -1.03 -38.65
CA THR A 652 -7.48 -0.18 -37.47
C THR A 652 -6.05 -0.25 -36.93
N HIS A 653 -5.52 -1.46 -36.72
CA HIS A 653 -4.17 -1.67 -36.17
C HIS A 653 -3.09 -0.97 -36.99
N TYR A 654 -3.21 -1.03 -38.33
CA TYR A 654 -2.30 -0.32 -39.24
C TYR A 654 -2.51 1.21 -39.19
N LYS A 655 -3.76 1.69 -39.12
CA LYS A 655 -4.05 3.13 -38.96
C LYS A 655 -3.52 3.69 -37.62
N GLU A 656 -3.48 2.89 -36.56
CA GLU A 656 -2.89 3.27 -35.26
C GLU A 656 -1.36 3.40 -35.35
N ILE A 657 -0.68 2.49 -36.06
CA ILE A 657 0.76 2.62 -36.39
C ILE A 657 1.01 3.89 -37.22
N GLN A 658 0.18 4.15 -38.23
CA GLN A 658 0.27 5.36 -39.06
C GLN A 658 0.09 6.64 -38.23
N ALA A 659 -0.89 6.65 -37.32
CA ALA A 659 -1.17 7.80 -36.45
C ALA A 659 -0.01 8.07 -35.48
N MET A 660 0.57 7.04 -34.86
CA MET A 660 1.75 7.16 -34.00
C MET A 660 2.95 7.74 -34.76
N LEU A 661 3.28 7.20 -35.93
CA LEU A 661 4.42 7.69 -36.71
C LEU A 661 4.21 9.12 -37.23
N THR A 662 2.96 9.47 -37.59
CA THR A 662 2.59 10.84 -37.98
C THR A 662 2.70 11.82 -36.80
N LYS A 663 2.23 11.43 -35.61
CA LYS A 663 2.32 12.21 -34.35
C LYS A 663 3.77 12.58 -34.01
N TYR A 664 4.73 11.71 -34.33
CA TYR A 664 6.16 11.93 -34.08
C TYR A 664 6.96 12.41 -35.30
N ASN A 665 6.29 12.80 -36.40
CA ASN A 665 6.93 13.28 -37.63
C ASN A 665 7.99 12.30 -38.19
N LEU A 666 7.75 10.99 -38.00
CA LEU A 666 8.63 9.92 -38.46
C LEU A 666 8.32 9.58 -39.92
N ASN A 667 9.32 9.13 -40.68
CA ASN A 667 9.13 8.80 -42.09
C ASN A 667 8.24 7.55 -42.21
N LEU A 668 6.97 7.73 -42.60
CA LEU A 668 5.97 6.66 -42.70
C LEU A 668 6.40 5.46 -43.56
N GLY A 669 7.28 5.67 -44.53
CA GLY A 669 7.89 4.59 -45.31
C GLY A 669 9.02 3.91 -44.54
N LEU A 670 10.11 4.62 -44.27
CA LEU A 670 11.34 4.07 -43.71
C LEU A 670 11.19 3.61 -42.24
N SER A 671 10.40 4.29 -41.43
CA SER A 671 10.19 3.95 -40.02
C SER A 671 9.17 2.83 -39.80
N VAL A 672 8.51 2.29 -40.84
CA VAL A 672 7.66 1.08 -40.74
C VAL A 672 8.43 -0.20 -41.06
N ARG A 673 9.61 -0.07 -41.67
CA ARG A 673 10.31 -1.15 -42.38
C ARG A 673 11.75 -1.22 -41.92
N SER A 674 12.19 -2.37 -41.40
CA SER A 674 13.61 -2.59 -41.14
C SER A 674 14.25 -3.20 -42.39
N LYS A 675 15.08 -2.39 -43.07
CA LYS A 675 16.00 -2.79 -44.13
C LYS A 675 17.41 -2.26 -43.80
N ALA A 676 18.43 -2.67 -44.57
CA ALA A 676 19.76 -2.08 -44.42
C ALA A 676 19.69 -0.55 -44.64
N GLY A 677 20.14 0.22 -43.64
CA GLY A 677 20.02 1.69 -43.62
C GLY A 677 18.70 2.24 -43.06
N SER A 678 17.78 1.41 -42.59
CA SER A 678 16.63 1.88 -41.79
C SER A 678 17.07 2.34 -40.39
N PRO A 679 16.30 3.20 -39.69
CA PRO A 679 16.68 3.77 -38.39
C PRO A 679 16.74 2.82 -37.19
N GLY A 680 16.76 1.49 -37.36
CA GLY A 680 16.72 0.49 -36.29
C GLY A 680 15.37 0.38 -35.52
N HIS A 681 14.57 1.45 -35.48
CA HIS A 681 13.38 1.55 -34.64
C HIS A 681 12.04 1.11 -35.27
N SER A 682 12.05 0.42 -36.41
CA SER A 682 10.83 0.00 -37.13
C SER A 682 9.84 -0.81 -36.27
N PRO A 683 8.56 -0.40 -36.05
CA PRO A 683 7.57 -1.12 -35.25
C PRO A 683 7.34 -2.58 -35.66
N LEU A 684 7.10 -2.83 -36.96
CA LEU A 684 6.82 -4.17 -37.50
C LEU A 684 8.07 -5.05 -37.62
N GLY A 685 9.27 -4.49 -37.41
CA GLY A 685 10.53 -5.20 -37.61
C GLY A 685 10.92 -5.27 -39.09
N PHE A 686 11.38 -6.45 -39.53
CA PHE A 686 11.96 -6.68 -40.86
C PHE A 686 10.91 -7.07 -41.89
N GLU A 687 11.16 -6.70 -43.14
CA GLU A 687 10.31 -7.05 -44.28
C GLU A 687 10.75 -8.38 -44.92
N ALA A 688 9.80 -9.17 -45.41
CA ALA A 688 10.09 -10.09 -46.50
C ALA A 688 9.99 -9.34 -47.85
N PRO A 689 10.73 -9.75 -48.90
CA PRO A 689 11.71 -10.84 -48.94
C PRO A 689 13.05 -10.45 -48.29
N THR A 690 13.50 -11.21 -47.29
CA THR A 690 14.89 -11.13 -46.80
C THR A 690 15.82 -12.04 -47.62
N THR A 691 15.26 -12.96 -48.41
CA THR A 691 15.99 -13.96 -49.20
C THR A 691 15.51 -14.01 -50.65
N ASP A 692 16.34 -14.62 -51.50
CA ASP A 692 16.04 -15.01 -52.88
C ASP A 692 14.99 -16.15 -53.01
N LYS A 693 14.29 -16.49 -51.91
CA LYS A 693 13.41 -17.66 -51.77
C LYS A 693 12.08 -17.37 -51.07
N ASP A 694 11.88 -16.15 -50.58
CA ASP A 694 10.62 -15.73 -49.96
C ASP A 694 9.51 -15.62 -51.03
N GLY A 695 8.58 -16.58 -50.98
CA GLY A 695 7.53 -16.74 -51.98
C GLY A 695 6.29 -15.91 -51.70
N TRP A 696 5.83 -15.17 -52.70
CA TRP A 696 4.48 -14.59 -52.72
C TRP A 696 3.46 -15.70 -53.02
N LEU A 697 2.41 -15.76 -52.20
CA LEU A 697 1.27 -16.66 -52.41
C LEU A 697 0.41 -16.12 -53.57
N ILE A 698 0.50 -16.77 -54.73
CA ILE A 698 -0.32 -16.46 -55.90
C ILE A 698 -1.50 -17.43 -55.94
N ILE A 699 -2.70 -16.90 -56.15
CA ILE A 699 -3.85 -17.73 -56.52
C ILE A 699 -4.21 -17.35 -57.95
N SER A 700 -4.12 -18.33 -58.85
CA SER A 700 -4.30 -18.14 -60.29
C SER A 700 -5.41 -19.04 -60.83
N ASN A 701 -6.13 -18.55 -61.85
CA ASN A 701 -7.13 -19.33 -62.58
C ASN A 701 -6.56 -19.61 -63.98
N PHE A 702 -6.17 -20.85 -64.24
CA PHE A 702 -5.59 -21.25 -65.53
C PHE A 702 -6.52 -22.28 -66.20
N HIS A 703 -7.13 -21.88 -67.32
CA HIS A 703 -7.94 -22.75 -68.17
C HIS A 703 -9.08 -23.49 -67.44
N GLY A 704 -9.76 -22.81 -66.51
CA GLY A 704 -10.88 -23.37 -65.75
C GLY A 704 -10.47 -24.32 -64.62
N THR A 705 -9.17 -24.45 -64.34
CA THR A 705 -8.64 -25.12 -63.15
C THR A 705 -7.97 -24.07 -62.26
N ILE A 706 -8.25 -24.11 -60.96
CA ILE A 706 -7.77 -23.10 -60.00
C ILE A 706 -6.54 -23.67 -59.30
N ASN A 707 -5.40 -23.02 -59.54
CA ASN A 707 -4.08 -23.43 -59.07
C ASN A 707 -3.50 -22.30 -58.22
N MET A 708 -3.04 -22.58 -57.01
CA MET A 708 -2.11 -21.65 -56.36
C MET A 708 -0.72 -21.85 -56.99
N ASP A 709 -0.17 -20.78 -57.55
CA ASP A 709 1.28 -20.69 -57.77
C ASP A 709 1.87 -20.19 -56.43
N VAL A 710 3.03 -20.65 -56.00
CA VAL A 710 3.91 -19.81 -55.16
C VAL A 710 5.01 -19.32 -56.07
N ARG A 711 5.09 -18.00 -56.26
CA ARG A 711 6.20 -17.37 -56.98
C ARG A 711 7.07 -16.60 -56.04
N VAL A 712 8.34 -16.95 -56.06
CA VAL A 712 9.40 -16.12 -55.51
C VAL A 712 9.69 -15.02 -56.53
N ASN A 713 9.26 -13.79 -56.23
CA ASN A 713 9.63 -12.60 -56.99
C ASN A 713 10.77 -11.90 -56.24
N GLY A 714 11.88 -11.61 -56.92
CA GLY A 714 12.98 -10.84 -56.32
C GLY A 714 12.59 -9.38 -56.05
N THR A 715 13.02 -8.87 -54.89
CA THR A 715 13.16 -7.43 -54.56
C THR A 715 12.08 -6.49 -55.11
N GLY A 716 10.89 -6.51 -54.50
CA GLY A 716 9.92 -5.42 -54.67
C GLY A 716 10.35 -4.14 -53.95
N THR A 717 9.89 -2.98 -54.44
CA THR A 717 10.11 -1.66 -53.81
C THR A 717 8.92 -1.19 -52.97
N GLU A 718 7.81 -1.91 -53.02
CA GLU A 718 6.57 -1.68 -52.28
C GLU A 718 6.08 -3.01 -51.72
N ASN A 719 5.69 -3.02 -50.46
CA ASN A 719 5.10 -4.17 -49.79
C ASN A 719 3.64 -3.89 -49.41
N MET A 720 2.81 -4.93 -49.47
CA MET A 720 1.39 -4.87 -49.19
C MET A 720 0.98 -5.98 -48.24
N TYR A 721 0.09 -5.69 -47.29
CA TYR A 721 -0.35 -6.60 -46.25
C TYR A 721 -1.88 -6.68 -46.18
N TRP A 722 -2.42 -7.90 -46.19
CA TRP A 722 -3.85 -8.15 -45.95
C TRP A 722 -4.29 -7.68 -44.56
N THR A 723 -5.58 -7.36 -44.46
CA THR A 723 -6.31 -7.18 -43.20
C THR A 723 -7.49 -8.14 -43.11
N ASN A 724 -8.00 -8.36 -41.89
CA ASN A 724 -9.19 -9.18 -41.68
C ASN A 724 -10.53 -8.49 -42.04
N ASP A 725 -10.54 -7.17 -42.24
CA ASP A 725 -11.76 -6.35 -42.45
C ASP A 725 -11.93 -5.88 -43.92
N GLY A 726 -11.15 -6.40 -44.86
CA GLY A 726 -11.30 -6.14 -46.30
C GLY A 726 -10.55 -4.90 -46.82
N TYR A 727 -9.52 -4.48 -46.10
CA TYR A 727 -8.53 -3.48 -46.49
C TYR A 727 -7.17 -4.13 -46.75
N TYR A 728 -6.20 -3.35 -47.20
CA TYR A 728 -4.79 -3.68 -47.18
C TYR A 728 -3.98 -2.48 -46.71
N MET A 729 -2.85 -2.73 -46.07
CA MET A 729 -1.83 -1.72 -45.82
C MET A 729 -0.79 -1.81 -46.93
N LYS A 730 -0.39 -0.69 -47.55
CA LYS A 730 0.73 -0.61 -48.50
C LYS A 730 1.79 0.35 -47.99
N VAL A 731 3.05 -0.01 -48.20
CA VAL A 731 4.20 0.78 -47.74
C VAL A 731 5.38 0.68 -48.71
N ASN A 732 6.04 1.82 -48.97
CA ASN A 732 7.22 1.93 -49.83
C ASN A 732 8.18 3.02 -49.27
N ASP A 733 9.24 3.36 -49.99
CA ASP A 733 10.23 4.37 -49.54
C ASP A 733 9.69 5.80 -49.38
N SER A 734 8.54 6.11 -49.98
CA SER A 734 7.95 7.46 -50.02
C SER A 734 6.57 7.57 -49.37
N GLY A 735 5.97 6.47 -48.90
CA GLY A 735 4.60 6.52 -48.39
C GLY A 735 4.10 5.25 -47.68
N TYR A 736 2.98 5.45 -46.99
CA TYR A 736 2.20 4.44 -46.27
C TYR A 736 0.72 4.77 -46.45
N ALA A 737 -0.12 3.77 -46.73
CA ALA A 737 -1.57 3.95 -46.77
C ALA A 737 -2.31 2.68 -46.37
N VAL A 738 -3.52 2.84 -45.82
CA VAL A 738 -4.44 1.72 -45.53
C VAL A 738 -5.68 1.90 -46.39
N GLU A 739 -5.76 1.11 -47.47
CA GLU A 739 -6.72 1.28 -48.56
C GLU A 739 -7.75 0.15 -48.58
N LYS A 740 -8.95 0.45 -49.05
CA LYS A 740 -10.01 -0.56 -49.20
C LYS A 740 -9.70 -1.45 -50.40
N ILE A 741 -9.95 -2.75 -50.29
CA ILE A 741 -9.85 -3.65 -51.42
C ILE A 741 -11.06 -3.43 -52.34
N GLU A 742 -10.79 -3.05 -53.59
CA GLU A 742 -11.81 -2.93 -54.63
C GLU A 742 -12.03 -4.26 -55.35
N ASN A 743 -13.29 -4.60 -55.63
CA ASN A 743 -13.62 -5.75 -56.46
C ASN A 743 -13.36 -5.40 -57.93
N HIS A 744 -12.60 -6.22 -58.65
CA HIS A 744 -12.41 -6.07 -60.09
C HIS A 744 -13.54 -6.78 -60.88
N VAL A 745 -13.78 -6.33 -62.11
CA VAL A 745 -14.80 -6.95 -62.98
C VAL A 745 -14.35 -8.37 -63.35
N GLY A 746 -14.99 -9.36 -62.75
CA GLY A 746 -14.69 -10.79 -62.89
C GLY A 746 -13.93 -11.42 -61.71
N TYR A 747 -13.38 -10.63 -60.78
CA TYR A 747 -12.65 -11.14 -59.61
C TYR A 747 -12.85 -10.24 -58.37
N ASN A 748 -13.35 -10.80 -57.26
CA ASN A 748 -13.53 -10.09 -55.99
C ASN A 748 -12.23 -9.86 -55.18
N ASP A 749 -11.07 -10.09 -55.79
CA ASP A 749 -9.74 -10.03 -55.17
C ASP A 749 -8.81 -9.18 -56.07
N PRO A 750 -7.84 -8.44 -55.51
CA PRO A 750 -6.98 -7.55 -56.29
C PRO A 750 -6.00 -8.35 -57.15
N ASN A 751 -5.56 -7.77 -58.28
CA ASN A 751 -4.63 -8.43 -59.21
C ASN A 751 -3.25 -8.74 -58.61
N TYR A 752 -2.85 -8.00 -57.56
CA TYR A 752 -1.51 -8.07 -56.96
C TYR A 752 -1.44 -9.06 -55.78
N PHE A 753 -0.26 -9.18 -55.18
CA PHE A 753 0.03 -10.07 -54.05
C PHE A 753 0.22 -9.25 -52.79
N MET A 754 -0.28 -9.77 -51.67
CA MET A 754 -0.21 -9.09 -50.38
C MET A 754 0.10 -10.16 -49.32
N SER A 755 1.05 -9.85 -48.45
CA SER A 755 1.51 -10.70 -47.35
C SER A 755 0.53 -10.71 -46.19
N VAL A 756 0.81 -11.53 -45.19
CA VAL A 756 0.05 -11.59 -43.94
C VAL A 756 1.01 -11.46 -42.75
N ARG A 757 0.71 -10.54 -41.84
CA ARG A 757 1.22 -10.57 -40.46
C ARG A 757 0.18 -11.20 -39.56
N LEU A 758 0.63 -11.78 -38.45
CA LEU A 758 -0.26 -12.27 -37.40
C LEU A 758 -0.13 -11.43 -36.14
N ILE A 759 -1.25 -11.28 -35.43
CA ILE A 759 -1.33 -10.71 -34.10
C ILE A 759 -1.90 -11.73 -33.11
N LYS A 760 -1.38 -11.72 -31.89
CA LYS A 760 -2.00 -12.31 -30.70
C LYS A 760 -2.46 -11.15 -29.83
N LYS A 761 -3.78 -11.09 -29.60
CA LYS A 761 -4.37 -10.20 -28.60
C LYS A 761 -4.14 -10.75 -27.20
N ASN A 762 -4.01 -9.85 -26.23
CA ASN A 762 -3.70 -10.16 -24.83
C ASN A 762 -4.95 -10.16 -23.93
#